data_AF-A0AAN9UBB6-F1
#
_entry.id   AF-A0AAN9UBB6-F1
#
_cell.length_a   1.000
_cell.length_b   1.000
_cell.length_c   1.000
_cell.angle_alpha   90.00
_cell.angle_beta   90.00
_cell.angle_gamma   90.00
#
_symmetry.space_group_name_H-M   'P 1'
#
loop_
_entity.id
_entity.type
_entity.pdbx_description
1 polymer ?
#
loop_
_entity_poly.entity_id
_entity_poly.type
_entity_poly.pdbx_seq_one_letter_code
_entity_poly.pdbx_strand_id
1 'polypeptide(L)'
;MANYGLTIAFHSSVRVCVCGDEGTGKSSIIASFVKDVFISNKIQSVLPQITIPPSIGTPEGVTTTIVDTSARPQDRTTLRKEIRKSNVILLVYSDHYSYERVALFWMPYFRSLGVNVPVVLCANKSDLATTTSSPQVFEEEMLPVMNEFREIDSCIRASAKDHRNVNETFFLCQKAVTHPIAPLYDYKEGNLKPACLSALKRVFYLCDKDQDGYLNDREMHSFQAKCFEKPLTTEDLENIKLTVSKAVPGTNTDKGVSMQGFLQLNKIYAEKGRHETIWIILRKHRYTDSLSLEDSFIRPKFDVPEYSSAELSPAGYRFFVDLFLLFDKDNDGGLNDQELTALFAPSPGMPASWVETSFPSTTVRNEAGHITLQGWLAQWSMTTFLEPKTTLEYLAYLGFEPSNTRDPLTSALKITKPRKRRKRPGRVERNVVLCYILGAAAAGKSSLLDSFLNRPFDGLYHPTIKPRRAVNSVELHGGKQCYLILEELGELEPAILENQAKLDSCDLICYSYDSSDPDSFSHIVDLRKRFPHLDDLPAIYTALKADKDKTTQRCELQPDQYTSSLMMSTPLHVSVKWNSIGELFVALAEAATNPSTAFPKSEEPPPDRTSLYLALGATTCAGVAAFMIWRRSTNSP
;
A
#
# COMPACT_ATOMS: atom_id res chain seq x y z
N MET A 1 22.74 9.28 25.99
CA MET A 1 22.27 9.70 24.65
C MET A 1 21.63 11.06 24.76
N ALA A 2 22.32 12.10 24.28
CA ALA A 2 21.94 13.49 24.40
C ALA A 2 20.71 13.85 23.55
N ASN A 3 20.09 15.00 23.84
CA ASN A 3 19.09 15.63 22.97
C ASN A 3 19.70 15.83 21.57
N TYR A 4 19.16 15.17 20.55
CA TYR A 4 19.65 15.29 19.18
C TYR A 4 18.52 15.79 18.28
N GLY A 5 18.57 17.09 17.95
CA GLY A 5 17.72 17.67 16.91
C GLY A 5 18.00 17.02 15.56
N LEU A 6 16.96 16.46 14.96
CA LEU A 6 16.93 15.96 13.58
C LEU A 6 15.92 16.80 12.80
N THR A 7 16.36 17.35 11.68
CA THR A 7 15.55 18.22 10.81
C THR A 7 14.76 17.36 9.82
N ILE A 8 13.65 16.78 10.26
CA ILE A 8 12.59 16.34 9.34
C ILE A 8 11.79 17.59 9.02
N ALA A 9 11.82 18.06 7.77
CA ALA A 9 11.10 19.27 7.36
C ALA A 9 9.58 19.00 7.41
N PHE A 10 8.93 19.44 8.49
CA PHE A 10 7.48 19.42 8.59
C PHE A 10 6.93 20.66 7.89
N HIS A 11 6.17 20.48 6.82
CA HIS A 11 5.28 21.52 6.28
C HIS A 11 4.02 21.67 7.17
N SER A 12 4.19 21.70 8.48
CA SER A 12 3.12 21.96 9.44
C SER A 12 3.23 23.40 9.96
N SER A 13 2.08 24.04 10.16
CA SER A 13 1.99 25.31 10.87
C SER A 13 1.49 25.02 12.28
N VAL A 14 2.22 25.45 13.30
CA VAL A 14 1.82 25.31 14.70
C VAL A 14 1.29 26.64 15.22
N ARG A 15 0.04 26.65 15.67
CA ARG A 15 -0.58 27.82 16.30
C ARG A 15 -0.66 27.66 17.82
N VAL A 16 0.20 28.39 18.54
CA VAL A 16 0.27 28.47 20.00
C VAL A 16 -0.65 29.57 20.51
N CYS A 17 -1.61 29.21 21.37
CA CYS A 17 -2.47 30.19 22.06
C CYS A 17 -2.01 30.35 23.51
N VAL A 18 -1.50 31.52 23.86
CA VAL A 18 -0.99 31.81 25.21
C VAL A 18 -2.14 32.27 26.09
N CYS A 19 -2.49 31.45 27.08
CA CYS A 19 -3.61 31.63 28.00
C CYS A 19 -3.12 31.77 29.44
N GLY A 20 -3.98 32.27 30.33
CA GLY A 20 -3.65 32.47 31.74
C GLY A 20 -4.20 33.78 32.28
N ASP A 21 -4.18 33.91 33.60
CA ASP A 21 -4.76 35.04 34.31
C ASP A 21 -4.09 36.39 34.01
N GLU A 22 -4.76 37.49 34.36
CA GLU A 22 -4.16 38.81 34.26
C GLU A 22 -2.93 38.90 35.18
N GLY A 23 -1.85 39.48 34.68
CA GLY A 23 -0.61 39.63 35.46
C GLY A 23 0.32 38.42 35.47
N THR A 24 -0.01 37.26 34.87
CA THR A 24 0.88 36.07 34.87
C THR A 24 2.13 36.21 33.98
N GLY A 25 2.23 37.30 33.20
CA GLY A 25 3.40 37.59 32.37
C GLY A 25 3.39 37.00 30.96
N LYS A 26 2.19 36.70 30.40
CA LYS A 26 1.99 36.20 29.02
C LYS A 26 2.66 37.08 27.96
N SER A 27 2.34 38.38 27.92
CA SER A 27 2.95 39.30 26.95
C SER A 27 4.46 39.44 27.15
N SER A 28 4.94 39.36 28.40
CA SER A 28 6.37 39.42 28.72
C SER A 28 7.14 38.19 28.23
N ILE A 29 6.57 36.98 28.39
CA ILE A 29 7.24 35.75 27.93
C ILE A 29 7.33 35.71 26.40
N ILE A 30 6.28 36.15 25.71
CA ILE A 30 6.26 36.25 24.24
C ILE A 30 7.26 37.31 23.77
N ALA A 31 7.27 38.49 24.39
CA ALA A 31 8.21 39.56 24.03
C ALA A 31 9.67 39.15 24.25
N SER A 32 9.97 38.47 25.36
CA SER A 32 11.31 37.95 25.65
C SER A 32 11.74 36.90 24.64
N PHE A 33 10.82 36.02 24.21
CA PHE A 33 11.10 35.02 23.18
C PHE A 33 11.43 35.65 21.83
N VAL A 34 10.72 36.70 21.44
CA VAL A 34 10.89 37.32 20.11
C VAL A 34 12.10 38.25 20.05
N LYS A 35 12.45 38.91 21.17
CA LYS A 35 13.54 39.90 21.20
C LYS A 35 14.84 39.38 21.83
N ASP A 36 14.84 38.16 22.36
CA ASP A 36 15.93 37.58 23.16
C ASP A 36 16.38 38.42 24.36
N VAL A 37 15.56 39.40 24.78
CA VAL A 37 15.85 40.32 25.88
C VAL A 37 14.55 40.69 26.60
N PHE A 38 14.61 40.80 27.92
CA PHE A 38 13.49 41.29 28.71
C PHE A 38 13.23 42.78 28.47
N ILE A 39 11.99 43.12 28.09
CA ILE A 39 11.58 44.51 27.92
C ILE A 39 11.15 45.08 29.28
N SER A 40 11.97 45.96 29.84
CA SER A 40 11.70 46.65 31.12
C SER A 40 10.68 47.78 31.00
N ASN A 41 10.46 48.31 29.79
CA ASN A 41 9.47 49.36 29.51
C ASN A 41 8.04 48.78 29.45
N LYS A 42 7.02 49.65 29.62
CA LYS A 42 5.61 49.26 29.60
C LYS A 42 5.23 48.57 28.27
N ILE A 43 4.89 47.28 28.34
CA ILE A 43 4.44 46.46 27.21
C ILE A 43 2.91 46.60 27.07
N GLN A 44 2.38 46.42 25.85
CA GLN A 44 0.95 46.28 25.61
C GLN A 44 0.38 45.09 26.41
N SER A 45 -0.89 45.19 26.84
CA SER A 45 -1.54 44.13 27.63
C SER A 45 -1.83 42.85 26.84
N VAL A 46 -1.89 42.96 25.50
CA VAL A 46 -2.00 41.87 24.54
C VAL A 46 -1.16 42.24 23.34
N LEU A 47 -0.23 41.38 22.93
CA LEU A 47 0.58 41.59 21.74
C LEU A 47 -0.17 41.22 20.45
N PRO A 48 0.14 41.86 19.31
CA PRO A 48 -0.37 41.40 18.01
C PRO A 48 0.12 39.99 17.71
N GLN A 49 -0.61 39.26 16.88
CA GLN A 49 -0.22 37.92 16.44
C GLN A 49 1.18 37.94 15.81
N ILE A 50 2.03 37.02 16.25
CA ILE A 50 3.40 36.89 15.78
C ILE A 50 3.50 35.60 14.98
N THR A 51 4.13 35.66 13.80
CA THR A 51 4.41 34.47 12.99
C THR A 51 5.90 34.38 12.79
N ILE A 52 6.49 33.30 13.28
CA ILE A 52 7.90 32.99 13.17
C ILE A 52 8.06 32.02 12.00
N PRO A 53 8.76 32.43 10.92
CA PRO A 53 8.96 31.56 9.78
C PRO A 53 9.90 30.39 10.11
N PRO A 54 9.85 29.31 9.32
CA PRO A 54 10.85 28.25 9.37
C PRO A 54 12.24 28.87 9.18
N SER A 55 13.10 28.78 10.18
CA SER A 55 14.48 29.26 10.10
C SER A 55 15.44 28.22 10.67
N ILE A 56 16.73 28.38 10.41
CA ILE A 56 17.81 27.50 10.90
C ILE A 56 17.84 27.42 12.44
N GLY A 57 17.18 28.36 13.15
CA GLY A 57 17.06 28.37 14.62
C GLY A 57 15.70 27.92 15.18
N THR A 58 14.69 27.64 14.33
CA THR A 58 13.44 27.02 14.80
C THR A 58 13.60 25.50 14.79
N PRO A 59 13.28 24.81 15.89
CA PRO A 59 13.22 23.35 15.92
C PRO A 59 12.32 22.83 14.79
N GLU A 60 12.82 21.87 14.02
CA GLU A 60 12.06 21.11 13.00
C GLU A 60 11.52 21.88 11.78
N GLY A 61 11.90 23.15 11.58
CA GLY A 61 11.52 23.91 10.38
C GLY A 61 10.02 24.21 10.26
N VAL A 62 9.34 24.34 11.40
CA VAL A 62 7.88 24.55 11.50
C VAL A 62 7.54 26.04 11.55
N THR A 63 6.51 26.46 10.81
CA THR A 63 6.00 27.84 10.93
C THR A 63 5.22 27.96 12.24
N THR A 64 5.63 28.85 13.14
CA THR A 64 4.99 28.99 14.46
C THR A 64 4.24 30.31 14.57
N THR A 65 2.94 30.24 14.78
CA THR A 65 2.09 31.39 15.06
C THR A 65 1.81 31.46 16.56
N ILE A 66 2.18 32.56 17.20
CA ILE A 66 1.94 32.81 18.62
C ILE A 66 0.86 33.86 18.76
N VAL A 67 -0.18 33.54 19.54
CA VAL A 67 -1.29 34.43 19.81
C VAL A 67 -1.37 34.68 21.30
N ASP A 68 -1.11 35.94 21.68
CA ASP A 68 -1.32 36.44 23.03
C ASP A 68 -2.82 36.66 23.27
N THR A 69 -3.32 36.36 24.46
CA THR A 69 -4.75 36.48 24.78
C THR A 69 -5.01 37.20 26.09
N SER A 70 -6.19 37.80 26.19
CA SER A 70 -6.67 38.47 27.41
C SER A 70 -7.78 37.65 28.06
N ALA A 71 -7.70 37.50 29.39
CA ALA A 71 -8.72 36.86 30.21
C ALA A 71 -9.83 37.85 30.66
N ARG A 72 -9.78 39.12 30.24
CA ARG A 72 -10.75 40.15 30.65
C ARG A 72 -12.14 39.83 30.09
N PRO A 73 -13.23 40.17 30.81
CA PRO A 73 -14.60 39.88 30.39
C PRO A 73 -14.92 40.38 28.97
N GLN A 74 -14.43 41.57 28.61
CA GLN A 74 -14.63 42.17 27.28
C GLN A 74 -13.98 41.37 26.13
N ASP A 75 -12.90 40.63 26.40
CA ASP A 75 -12.12 39.92 25.38
C ASP A 75 -12.51 38.44 25.27
N ARG A 76 -13.49 38.00 26.08
CA ARG A 76 -13.87 36.58 26.23
C ARG A 76 -14.30 35.93 24.92
N THR A 77 -14.95 36.68 24.03
CA THR A 77 -15.35 36.19 22.70
C THR A 77 -14.15 35.91 21.81
N THR A 78 -13.16 36.81 21.81
CA THR A 78 -11.89 36.66 21.09
C THR A 78 -11.09 35.49 21.67
N LEU A 79 -10.94 35.41 22.99
CA LEU A 79 -10.29 34.30 23.68
C LEU A 79 -10.84 32.93 23.25
N ARG A 80 -12.17 32.77 23.23
CA ARG A 80 -12.81 31.52 22.77
C ARG A 80 -12.48 31.18 21.33
N LYS A 81 -12.46 32.17 20.45
CA LYS A 81 -12.14 31.99 19.03
C LYS A 81 -10.68 31.56 18.86
N GLU A 82 -9.77 32.18 19.59
CA GLU A 82 -8.34 31.89 19.50
C GLU A 82 -7.98 30.54 20.13
N ILE A 83 -8.64 30.12 21.21
CA ILE A 83 -8.50 28.78 21.79
C ILE A 83 -9.01 27.70 20.81
N ARG A 84 -10.17 27.89 20.17
CA ARG A 84 -10.71 26.89 19.21
C ARG A 84 -9.83 26.70 17.97
N LYS A 85 -9.00 27.67 17.63
CA LYS A 85 -8.09 27.64 16.49
C LYS A 85 -6.68 27.15 16.84
N SER A 86 -6.37 26.92 18.12
CA SER A 86 -5.01 26.55 18.51
C SER A 86 -4.72 25.09 18.23
N ASN A 87 -3.46 24.79 17.90
CA ASN A 87 -2.95 23.41 17.90
C ASN A 87 -2.39 23.03 19.28
N VAL A 88 -1.99 24.02 20.08
CA VAL A 88 -1.46 23.85 21.44
C VAL A 88 -1.76 25.10 22.26
N ILE A 89 -2.02 24.92 23.55
CA ILE A 89 -2.24 26.01 24.50
C ILE A 89 -1.02 26.11 25.41
N LEU A 90 -0.43 27.30 25.50
CA LEU A 90 0.55 27.63 26.52
C LEU A 90 -0.19 28.27 27.70
N LEU A 91 -0.42 27.52 28.78
CA LEU A 91 -1.11 28.01 29.96
C LEU A 91 -0.11 28.55 30.98
N VAL A 92 -0.15 29.86 31.23
CA VAL A 92 0.82 30.57 32.06
C VAL A 92 0.21 30.95 33.42
N TYR A 93 0.86 30.51 34.50
CA TYR A 93 0.59 30.93 35.87
C TYR A 93 1.86 31.54 36.49
N SER A 94 1.73 32.29 37.59
CA SER A 94 2.90 32.94 38.23
C SER A 94 2.87 33.01 39.76
N ASP A 95 1.77 32.64 40.38
CA ASP A 95 1.57 32.67 41.83
C ASP A 95 0.56 31.60 42.24
N HIS A 96 0.38 31.42 43.55
CA HIS A 96 -0.51 30.39 44.10
C HIS A 96 -1.96 30.54 43.62
N TYR A 97 -2.47 31.78 43.52
CA TYR A 97 -3.83 32.03 43.05
C TYR A 97 -4.03 31.62 41.58
N SER A 98 -3.12 32.02 40.69
CA SER A 98 -3.19 31.66 39.28
C SER A 98 -2.93 30.17 39.04
N TYR A 99 -2.16 29.52 39.92
CA TYR A 99 -1.98 28.06 39.95
C TYR A 99 -3.30 27.33 40.29
N GLU A 100 -3.99 27.68 41.37
CA GLU A 100 -5.27 27.04 41.73
C GLU A 100 -6.30 27.15 40.60
N ARG A 101 -6.28 28.28 39.88
CA ARG A 101 -7.16 28.51 38.74
C ARG A 101 -6.86 27.66 37.51
N VAL A 102 -5.71 26.98 37.43
CA VAL A 102 -5.43 26.00 36.37
C VAL A 102 -6.47 24.89 36.41
N ALA A 103 -6.61 24.23 37.57
CA ALA A 103 -7.54 23.12 37.78
C ALA A 103 -8.99 23.59 37.92
N LEU A 104 -9.23 24.69 38.64
CA LEU A 104 -10.58 25.16 38.96
C LEU A 104 -11.29 25.89 37.81
N PHE A 105 -10.52 26.50 36.90
CA PHE A 105 -11.09 27.34 35.84
C PHE A 105 -10.57 26.98 34.45
N TRP A 106 -9.26 27.06 34.19
CA TRP A 106 -8.72 27.01 32.83
C TRP A 106 -8.94 25.66 32.15
N MET A 107 -8.59 24.56 32.82
CA MET A 107 -8.76 23.21 32.26
C MET A 107 -10.24 22.85 32.03
N PRO A 108 -11.17 23.04 33.01
CA PRO A 108 -12.60 22.90 32.78
C PRO A 108 -13.13 23.80 31.65
N TYR A 109 -12.61 25.03 31.55
CA TYR A 109 -13.01 25.97 30.52
C TYR A 109 -12.63 25.50 29.12
N PHE A 110 -11.41 24.98 28.91
CA PHE A 110 -11.00 24.42 27.62
C PHE A 110 -11.90 23.24 27.21
N ARG A 111 -12.18 22.32 28.15
CA ARG A 111 -13.13 21.21 27.95
C ARG A 111 -14.53 21.70 27.58
N SER A 112 -15.04 22.73 28.25
CA SER A 112 -16.36 23.31 27.95
C SER A 112 -16.48 23.91 26.54
N LEU A 113 -15.34 24.25 25.91
CA LEU A 113 -15.29 24.75 24.54
C LEU A 113 -15.17 23.63 23.49
N GLY A 114 -15.07 22.37 23.92
CA GLY A 114 -14.83 21.21 23.06
C GLY A 114 -13.39 21.13 22.54
N VAL A 115 -12.44 21.78 23.23
CA VAL A 115 -11.04 21.88 22.79
C VAL A 115 -10.25 20.75 23.46
N ASN A 116 -9.70 19.86 22.64
CA ASN A 116 -8.87 18.72 23.07
C ASN A 116 -7.51 18.78 22.37
N VAL A 117 -6.73 19.80 22.71
CA VAL A 117 -5.38 20.02 22.19
C VAL A 117 -4.38 19.98 23.34
N PRO A 118 -3.10 19.64 23.10
CA PRO A 118 -2.10 19.63 24.16
C PRO A 118 -1.98 20.99 24.85
N VAL A 119 -1.72 20.95 26.14
CA VAL A 119 -1.47 22.09 27.02
C VAL A 119 -0.05 21.98 27.57
N VAL A 120 0.74 23.03 27.37
CA VAL A 120 2.03 23.20 28.05
C VAL A 120 1.80 24.14 29.22
N LEU A 121 2.00 23.65 30.44
CA LEU A 121 1.83 24.43 31.66
C LEU A 121 3.14 25.15 32.01
N CYS A 122 3.10 26.47 32.08
CA CYS A 122 4.26 27.31 32.34
C CYS A 122 4.11 28.08 33.66
N ALA A 123 4.96 27.77 34.63
CA ALA A 123 5.14 28.54 35.85
C ALA A 123 6.13 29.68 35.59
N ASN A 124 5.61 30.84 35.21
CA ASN A 124 6.39 32.02 34.89
C ASN A 124 6.73 32.85 36.14
N LYS A 125 7.66 33.79 36.02
CA LYS A 125 8.23 34.60 37.11
C LYS A 125 8.98 33.77 38.15
N SER A 126 9.67 32.71 37.70
CA SER A 126 10.48 31.88 38.61
C SER A 126 11.59 32.67 39.32
N ASP A 127 11.93 33.86 38.84
CA ASP A 127 12.87 34.81 39.47
C ASP A 127 12.38 35.34 40.82
N LEU A 128 11.07 35.32 41.09
CA LEU A 128 10.49 35.79 42.35
C LEU A 128 10.50 34.70 43.45
N ALA A 129 10.72 33.43 43.08
CA ALA A 129 10.74 32.31 44.01
C ALA A 129 12.15 32.13 44.62
N THR A 130 12.46 32.90 45.67
CA THR A 130 13.78 32.94 46.32
C THR A 130 14.00 31.85 47.38
N THR A 131 12.95 31.17 47.85
CA THR A 131 13.01 30.19 48.96
C THR A 131 12.63 28.75 48.59
N THR A 132 11.93 28.53 47.47
CA THR A 132 11.46 27.20 47.05
C THR A 132 12.37 26.60 45.98
N SER A 133 12.94 25.43 46.26
CA SER A 133 13.81 24.72 45.33
C SER A 133 13.05 24.25 44.07
N SER A 134 13.74 24.10 42.93
CA SER A 134 13.12 23.61 41.69
C SER A 134 12.42 22.25 41.78
N PRO A 135 12.93 21.26 42.56
CA PRO A 135 12.27 19.96 42.71
C PRO A 135 10.95 20.05 43.50
N GLN A 136 10.91 20.85 44.58
CA GLN A 136 9.72 20.98 45.43
C GLN A 136 8.50 21.50 44.67
N VAL A 137 8.67 22.55 43.86
CA VAL A 137 7.57 23.09 43.03
C VAL A 137 7.11 22.07 41.98
N PHE A 138 8.01 21.24 41.45
CA PHE A 138 7.63 20.21 40.50
C PHE A 138 6.76 19.12 41.15
N GLU A 139 7.15 18.65 42.33
CA GLU A 139 6.41 17.61 43.07
C GLU A 139 5.09 18.12 43.68
N GLU A 140 5.07 19.35 44.21
CA GLU A 140 3.91 19.89 44.95
C GLU A 140 2.90 20.60 44.05
N GLU A 141 3.32 21.21 42.94
CA GLU A 141 2.42 21.96 42.03
C GLU A 141 2.22 21.25 40.68
N MET A 142 3.29 20.90 39.98
CA MET A 142 3.18 20.47 38.58
C MET A 142 2.70 19.02 38.44
N LEU A 143 3.25 18.10 39.24
CA LEU A 143 2.95 16.68 39.17
C LEU A 143 1.47 16.34 39.45
N PRO A 144 0.80 16.94 40.46
CA PRO A 144 -0.62 16.70 40.70
C PRO A 144 -1.50 17.08 39.52
N VAL A 145 -1.28 18.25 38.92
CA VAL A 145 -2.09 18.76 37.82
C VAL A 145 -1.85 17.95 36.53
N MET A 146 -0.60 17.51 36.27
CA MET A 146 -0.30 16.59 35.17
C MET A 146 -1.03 15.24 35.31
N ASN A 147 -1.11 14.71 36.53
CA ASN A 147 -1.82 13.45 36.78
C ASN A 147 -3.34 13.60 36.66
N GLU A 148 -3.89 14.76 37.02
CA GLU A 148 -5.32 15.06 36.94
C GLU A 148 -5.78 15.35 35.50
N PHE A 149 -4.98 16.09 34.73
CA PHE A 149 -5.33 16.58 33.40
C PHE A 149 -4.41 16.01 32.31
N ARG A 150 -4.91 15.03 31.57
CA ARG A 150 -4.19 14.36 30.47
C ARG A 150 -3.85 15.26 29.29
N GLU A 151 -4.58 16.35 29.14
CA GLU A 151 -4.31 17.35 28.12
C GLU A 151 -3.02 18.12 28.43
N ILE A 152 -2.56 18.12 29.69
CA ILE A 152 -1.26 18.71 30.04
C ILE A 152 -0.15 17.74 29.62
N ASP A 153 0.52 18.11 28.54
CA ASP A 153 1.60 17.35 27.93
C ASP A 153 2.90 17.51 28.71
N SER A 154 3.22 18.76 29.05
CA SER A 154 4.50 19.13 29.66
C SER A 154 4.34 20.30 30.63
N CYS A 155 5.16 20.32 31.67
CA CYS A 155 5.25 21.40 32.63
C CYS A 155 6.64 22.02 32.62
N ILE A 156 6.72 23.35 32.67
CA ILE A 156 7.99 24.07 32.65
C ILE A 156 7.97 25.28 33.59
N ARG A 157 9.09 25.52 34.27
CA ARG A 157 9.33 26.76 35.02
C ARG A 157 10.12 27.71 34.14
N ALA A 158 9.67 28.96 34.02
CA ALA A 158 10.32 29.98 33.20
C ALA A 158 10.43 31.33 33.93
N SER A 159 11.38 32.15 33.50
CA SER A 159 11.47 33.55 33.88
C SER A 159 11.67 34.36 32.62
N ALA A 160 10.65 35.13 32.24
CA ALA A 160 10.78 36.11 31.18
C ALA A 160 11.83 37.19 31.51
N LYS A 161 12.06 37.49 32.80
CA LYS A 161 13.01 38.52 33.24
C LYS A 161 14.46 38.06 33.08
N ASP A 162 14.76 36.84 33.50
CA ASP A 162 16.10 36.26 33.43
C ASP A 162 16.34 35.50 32.12
N HIS A 163 15.38 35.52 31.21
CA HIS A 163 15.32 34.72 29.98
C HIS A 163 15.53 33.20 30.21
N ARG A 164 15.15 32.71 31.40
CA ARG A 164 15.29 31.31 31.77
C ARG A 164 14.16 30.48 31.17
N ASN A 165 14.51 29.43 30.43
CA ASN A 165 13.57 28.46 29.83
C ASN A 165 12.49 29.06 28.91
N VAL A 166 12.66 30.31 28.45
CA VAL A 166 11.71 30.97 27.54
C VAL A 166 11.68 30.24 26.19
N ASN A 167 12.85 29.97 25.61
CA ASN A 167 12.96 29.23 24.33
C ASN A 167 12.43 27.80 24.48
N GLU A 168 12.78 27.13 25.58
CA GLU A 168 12.31 25.76 25.88
C GLU A 168 10.78 25.70 26.00
N THR A 169 10.13 26.74 26.53
CA THR A 169 8.67 26.79 26.66
C THR A 169 7.98 26.69 25.30
N PHE A 170 8.46 27.46 24.32
CA PHE A 170 7.92 27.43 22.96
C PHE A 170 8.37 26.19 22.18
N PHE A 171 9.57 25.66 22.45
CA PHE A 171 10.02 24.36 21.96
C PHE A 171 9.07 23.23 22.37
N LEU A 172 8.72 23.15 23.66
CA LEU A 172 7.76 22.16 24.17
C LEU A 172 6.38 22.31 23.51
N CYS A 173 5.93 23.54 23.26
CA CYS A 173 4.67 23.78 22.55
C CYS A 173 4.70 23.21 21.12
N GLN A 174 5.79 23.41 20.38
CA GLN A 174 5.96 22.84 19.05
C GLN A 174 5.99 21.31 19.13
N LYS A 175 6.80 20.76 20.04
CA LYS A 175 6.98 19.32 20.22
C LYS A 175 5.69 18.60 20.59
N ALA A 176 4.84 19.19 21.43
CA ALA A 176 3.56 18.60 21.80
C ALA A 176 2.62 18.40 20.58
N VAL A 177 2.80 19.21 19.53
CA VAL A 177 2.04 19.08 18.26
C VAL A 177 2.77 18.21 17.26
N THR A 178 4.09 18.36 17.11
CA THR A 178 4.86 17.60 16.12
C THR A 178 5.12 16.17 16.55
N HIS A 179 5.08 15.84 17.84
CA HIS A 179 5.40 14.53 18.38
C HIS A 179 4.39 14.08 19.46
N PRO A 180 3.08 14.03 19.16
CA PRO A 180 2.05 13.82 20.18
C PRO A 180 2.17 12.44 20.84
N ILE A 181 2.14 12.38 22.17
CA ILE A 181 2.21 11.11 22.90
C ILE A 181 0.86 10.37 22.95
N ALA A 182 -0.25 11.11 22.88
CA ALA A 182 -1.61 10.59 23.01
C ALA A 182 -1.96 9.40 22.09
N PRO A 183 -1.60 9.34 20.79
CA PRO A 183 -1.86 8.16 19.96
C PRO A 183 -0.94 6.97 20.27
N LEU A 184 0.23 7.21 20.88
CA LEU A 184 1.25 6.18 21.11
C LEU A 184 1.02 5.40 22.42
N TYR A 185 0.64 6.10 23.50
CA TYR A 185 0.70 5.58 24.86
C TYR A 185 -0.59 5.83 25.63
N ASP A 186 -1.01 4.87 26.46
CA ASP A 186 -2.10 5.02 27.41
C ASP A 186 -1.55 5.13 28.83
N TYR A 187 -1.67 6.31 29.42
CA TYR A 187 -1.25 6.57 30.79
C TYR A 187 -2.08 5.85 31.86
N LYS A 188 -3.33 5.39 31.58
CA LYS A 188 -4.10 4.58 32.58
C LYS A 188 -3.47 3.21 32.72
N GLU A 189 -3.29 2.56 31.59
CA GLU A 189 -2.84 1.18 31.52
C GLU A 189 -1.32 1.08 31.64
N GLY A 190 -0.61 2.20 31.54
CA GLY A 190 0.85 2.24 31.53
C GLY A 190 1.42 1.42 30.37
N ASN A 191 0.78 1.48 29.20
CA ASN A 191 1.10 0.63 28.05
C ASN A 191 0.99 1.38 26.73
N LEU A 192 1.75 0.92 25.72
CA LEU A 192 1.58 1.40 24.34
C LEU A 192 0.20 0.99 23.82
N LYS A 193 -0.42 1.87 23.04
CA LYS A 193 -1.74 1.60 22.44
C LYS A 193 -1.65 0.51 21.36
N PRO A 194 -2.74 -0.24 21.10
CA PRO A 194 -2.74 -1.32 20.12
C PRO A 194 -2.26 -0.93 18.72
N ALA A 195 -2.67 0.25 18.21
CA ALA A 195 -2.23 0.75 16.91
C ALA A 195 -0.71 1.00 16.85
N CYS A 196 -0.14 1.56 17.93
CA CYS A 196 1.30 1.78 18.05
C CYS A 196 2.07 0.46 18.10
N LEU A 197 1.58 -0.51 18.88
CA LEU A 197 2.15 -1.86 18.93
C LEU A 197 2.12 -2.53 17.56
N SER A 198 0.99 -2.46 16.84
CA SER A 198 0.86 -3.00 15.48
C SER A 198 1.86 -2.36 14.52
N ALA A 199 2.00 -1.03 14.58
CA ALA A 199 2.93 -0.31 13.73
C ALA A 199 4.39 -0.69 14.00
N LEU A 200 4.79 -0.74 15.28
CA LEU A 200 6.13 -1.15 15.70
C LEU A 200 6.44 -2.62 15.38
N LYS A 201 5.47 -3.53 15.50
CA LYS A 201 5.62 -4.93 15.08
C LYS A 201 5.95 -5.03 13.60
N ARG A 202 5.26 -4.27 12.74
CA ARG A 202 5.59 -4.21 11.31
C ARG A 202 6.98 -3.61 11.08
N VAL A 203 7.35 -2.56 11.81
CA VAL A 203 8.70 -1.98 11.70
C VAL A 203 9.76 -3.05 12.01
N PHE A 204 9.61 -3.76 13.13
CA PHE A 204 10.50 -4.86 13.49
C PHE A 204 10.57 -5.90 12.39
N TYR A 205 9.41 -6.37 11.91
CA TYR A 205 9.32 -7.34 10.81
C TYR A 205 10.12 -6.90 9.58
N LEU A 206 10.06 -5.62 9.20
CA LEU A 206 10.80 -5.12 8.03
C LEU A 206 12.31 -4.97 8.26
N CYS A 207 12.73 -4.87 9.52
CA CYS A 207 14.12 -4.69 9.92
C CYS A 207 14.82 -6.02 10.18
N ASP A 208 14.08 -7.05 10.61
CA ASP A 208 14.52 -8.44 10.71
C ASP A 208 14.65 -9.02 9.29
N LYS A 209 15.87 -9.07 8.75
CA LYS A 209 16.10 -9.39 7.33
C LYS A 209 16.15 -10.88 7.07
N ASP A 210 16.54 -11.67 8.06
CA ASP A 210 16.57 -13.14 7.98
C ASP A 210 15.33 -13.81 8.61
N GLN A 211 14.42 -13.02 9.20
CA GLN A 211 13.16 -13.46 9.80
C GLN A 211 13.40 -14.55 10.84
N ASP A 212 14.40 -14.35 11.71
CA ASP A 212 14.74 -15.27 12.80
C ASP A 212 14.08 -14.88 14.15
N GLY A 213 13.37 -13.73 14.17
CA GLY A 213 12.69 -13.18 15.33
C GLY A 213 13.53 -12.26 16.21
N TYR A 214 14.77 -11.97 15.80
CA TYR A 214 15.71 -11.08 16.46
C TYR A 214 16.24 -10.02 15.50
N LEU A 215 16.57 -8.85 16.03
CA LEU A 215 17.40 -7.88 15.33
C LEU A 215 18.84 -8.08 15.79
N ASN A 216 19.62 -8.78 14.98
CA ASN A 216 21.05 -8.97 15.22
C ASN A 216 21.81 -7.63 15.12
N ASP A 217 23.09 -7.62 15.48
CA ASP A 217 23.88 -6.38 15.52
C ASP A 217 23.89 -5.65 14.17
N ARG A 218 24.01 -6.39 13.05
CA ARG A 218 24.02 -5.79 11.70
C ARG A 218 22.68 -5.13 11.37
N GLU A 219 21.57 -5.77 11.71
CA GLU A 219 20.23 -5.24 11.51
C GLU A 219 19.97 -4.04 12.41
N MET A 220 20.45 -4.08 13.66
CA MET A 220 20.33 -2.95 14.58
C MET A 220 21.11 -1.72 14.08
N HIS A 221 22.31 -1.91 13.54
CA HIS A 221 23.05 -0.82 12.88
C HIS A 221 22.31 -0.29 11.65
N SER A 222 21.74 -1.18 10.84
CA SER A 222 20.97 -0.80 9.64
C SER A 222 19.69 -0.04 9.99
N PHE A 223 18.98 -0.49 11.03
CA PHE A 223 17.82 0.17 11.61
C PHE A 223 18.17 1.57 12.13
N GLN A 224 19.27 1.69 12.88
CA GLN A 224 19.75 2.98 13.39
C GLN A 224 20.07 3.95 12.25
N ALA A 225 20.85 3.49 11.27
CA ALA A 225 21.25 4.31 10.13
C ALA A 225 20.04 4.77 9.31
N LYS A 226 19.06 3.88 9.10
CA LYS A 226 17.80 4.21 8.40
C LYS A 226 16.98 5.24 9.17
N CYS A 227 16.75 5.05 10.47
CA CYS A 227 15.84 5.89 11.23
C CYS A 227 16.45 7.23 11.65
N PHE A 228 17.72 7.25 12.07
CA PHE A 228 18.33 8.39 12.74
C PHE A 228 19.48 9.02 11.96
N GLU A 229 19.85 8.46 10.80
CA GLU A 229 20.91 8.98 9.92
C GLU A 229 22.25 9.17 10.63
N LYS A 230 22.48 8.34 11.66
CA LYS A 230 23.70 8.33 12.48
C LYS A 230 24.11 6.89 12.78
N PRO A 231 25.42 6.60 12.86
CA PRO A 231 25.89 5.28 13.25
C PRO A 231 25.54 5.00 14.72
N LEU A 232 25.23 3.74 15.02
CA LEU A 232 25.12 3.26 16.40
C LEU A 232 26.53 2.95 16.91
N THR A 233 26.92 3.48 18.07
CA THR A 233 28.19 3.09 18.69
C THR A 233 28.05 1.73 19.35
N THR A 234 29.16 0.99 19.49
CA THR A 234 29.15 -0.32 20.17
C THR A 234 28.72 -0.19 21.62
N GLU A 235 29.16 0.85 22.32
CA GLU A 235 28.74 1.14 23.70
C GLU A 235 27.23 1.41 23.79
N ASP A 236 26.68 2.19 22.86
CA ASP A 236 25.25 2.46 22.81
C ASP A 236 24.42 1.19 22.53
N LEU A 237 24.90 0.31 21.65
CA LEU A 237 24.27 -0.97 21.37
C LEU A 237 24.24 -1.89 22.60
N GLU A 238 25.37 -2.00 23.30
CA GLU A 238 25.46 -2.79 24.54
C GLU A 238 24.55 -2.21 25.64
N ASN A 239 24.45 -0.88 25.74
CA ASN A 239 23.51 -0.22 26.64
C ASN A 239 22.04 -0.51 26.30
N ILE A 240 21.70 -0.61 25.00
CA ILE A 240 20.37 -1.02 24.56
C ILE A 240 20.09 -2.46 24.97
N LYS A 241 21.01 -3.40 24.67
CA LYS A 241 20.89 -4.81 25.05
C LYS A 241 20.72 -4.98 26.57
N LEU A 242 21.52 -4.26 27.36
CA LEU A 242 21.43 -4.25 28.82
C LEU A 242 20.10 -3.69 29.33
N THR A 243 19.57 -2.66 28.68
CA THR A 243 18.26 -2.09 29.03
C THR A 243 17.15 -3.10 28.76
N VAL A 244 17.22 -3.79 27.62
CA VAL A 244 16.24 -4.82 27.24
C VAL A 244 16.32 -6.03 28.20
N SER A 245 17.50 -6.53 28.52
CA SER A 245 17.65 -7.69 29.41
C SER A 245 17.15 -7.44 30.83
N LYS A 246 17.27 -6.21 31.32
CA LYS A 246 16.68 -5.79 32.61
C LYS A 246 15.15 -5.71 32.55
N ALA A 247 14.60 -5.28 31.42
CA ALA A 247 13.16 -5.07 31.26
C ALA A 247 12.41 -6.36 30.92
N VAL A 248 13.05 -7.30 30.22
CA VAL A 248 12.46 -8.59 29.82
C VAL A 248 13.41 -9.70 30.29
N PRO A 249 13.20 -10.25 31.51
CA PRO A 249 14.04 -11.32 32.04
C PRO A 249 14.01 -12.55 31.13
N GLY A 250 15.18 -13.14 30.87
CA GLY A 250 15.32 -14.35 30.04
C GLY A 250 15.52 -14.10 28.53
N THR A 251 15.62 -12.84 28.08
CA THR A 251 16.01 -12.56 26.69
C THR A 251 17.46 -12.96 26.43
N ASN A 252 17.69 -13.70 25.35
CA ASN A 252 19.04 -13.98 24.85
C ASN A 252 19.56 -12.79 24.04
N THR A 253 20.40 -11.96 24.67
CA THR A 253 21.00 -10.77 24.05
C THR A 253 22.10 -11.08 23.03
N ASP A 254 22.63 -12.31 23.04
CA ASP A 254 23.69 -12.73 22.11
C ASP A 254 23.14 -12.91 20.68
N LYS A 255 21.86 -13.28 20.56
CA LYS A 255 21.14 -13.32 19.27
C LYS A 255 20.76 -11.92 18.77
N GLY A 256 20.63 -10.95 19.67
CA GLY A 256 20.18 -9.60 19.35
C GLY A 256 18.92 -9.20 20.12
N VAL A 257 18.19 -8.20 19.61
CA VAL A 257 16.98 -7.67 20.25
C VAL A 257 15.75 -8.39 19.70
N SER A 258 15.03 -9.14 20.54
CA SER A 258 13.78 -9.80 20.12
C SER A 258 12.63 -8.82 19.90
N MET A 259 11.57 -9.26 19.22
CA MET A 259 10.33 -8.47 19.05
C MET A 259 9.79 -7.91 20.38
N GLN A 260 9.71 -8.74 21.42
CA GLN A 260 9.26 -8.31 22.74
C GLN A 260 10.21 -7.27 23.35
N GLY A 261 11.52 -7.48 23.22
CA GLY A 261 12.52 -6.51 23.66
C GLY A 261 12.42 -5.17 22.94
N PHE A 262 12.18 -5.18 21.63
CA PHE A 262 11.98 -3.97 20.83
C PHE A 262 10.73 -3.19 21.25
N LEU A 263 9.60 -3.87 21.46
CA LEU A 263 8.38 -3.23 21.95
C LEU A 263 8.56 -2.65 23.36
N GLN A 264 9.24 -3.40 24.24
CA GLN A 264 9.52 -2.95 25.61
C GLN A 264 10.47 -1.75 25.64
N LEU A 265 11.49 -1.72 24.77
CA LEU A 265 12.38 -0.57 24.62
C LEU A 265 11.61 0.70 24.21
N ASN A 266 10.71 0.59 23.23
CA ASN A 266 9.86 1.70 22.82
C ASN A 266 8.89 2.12 23.92
N LYS A 267 8.34 1.18 24.70
CA LYS A 267 7.53 1.50 25.88
C LYS A 267 8.32 2.35 26.89
N ILE A 268 9.57 1.96 27.19
CA ILE A 268 10.46 2.73 28.08
C ILE A 268 10.73 4.13 27.53
N TYR A 269 10.85 4.30 26.21
CA TYR A 269 10.96 5.63 25.61
C TYR A 269 9.72 6.49 25.86
N ALA A 270 8.51 5.93 25.71
CA ALA A 270 7.28 6.67 26.03
C ALA A 270 7.22 7.06 27.51
N GLU A 271 7.49 6.14 28.43
CA GLU A 271 7.48 6.38 29.88
C GLU A 271 8.50 7.45 30.31
N LYS A 272 9.65 7.52 29.65
CA LYS A 272 10.71 8.51 29.93
C LYS A 272 10.52 9.84 29.17
N GLY A 273 9.37 10.06 28.53
CA GLY A 273 9.10 11.29 27.77
C GLY A 273 9.92 11.42 26.47
N ARG A 274 10.47 10.32 25.95
CA ARG A 274 11.26 10.25 24.70
C ARG A 274 10.45 9.72 23.51
N HIS A 275 9.17 10.03 23.46
CA HIS A 275 8.25 9.56 22.40
C HIS A 275 8.60 10.10 21.00
N GLU A 276 9.40 11.16 20.90
CA GLU A 276 10.02 11.63 19.65
C GLU A 276 10.80 10.50 18.95
N THR A 277 11.53 9.67 19.70
CA THR A 277 12.27 8.52 19.15
C THR A 277 11.32 7.54 18.46
N ILE A 278 10.16 7.26 19.06
CA ILE A 278 9.14 6.38 18.48
C ILE A 278 8.61 6.98 17.18
N TRP A 279 8.29 8.27 17.17
CA TRP A 279 7.78 8.95 15.98
C TRP A 279 8.78 9.00 14.82
N ILE A 280 10.06 9.20 15.09
CA ILE A 280 11.11 9.14 14.05
C ILE A 280 11.08 7.75 13.40
N ILE A 281 11.04 6.69 14.20
CA ILE A 281 10.97 5.30 13.72
C ILE A 281 9.72 5.11 12.84
N LEU A 282 8.54 5.51 13.33
CA LEU A 282 7.27 5.35 12.63
C LEU A 282 7.22 6.14 11.32
N ARG A 283 7.62 7.41 11.33
CA ARG A 283 7.60 8.28 10.14
C ARG A 283 8.62 7.85 9.10
N LYS A 284 9.81 7.37 9.49
CA LYS A 284 10.77 6.78 8.53
C LYS A 284 10.19 5.55 7.83
N HIS A 285 9.25 4.86 8.48
CA HIS A 285 8.49 3.74 7.92
C HIS A 285 7.12 4.14 7.34
N ARG A 286 6.94 5.43 7.03
CA ARG A 286 5.78 6.01 6.33
C ARG A 286 4.47 5.93 7.10
N TYR A 287 4.52 5.91 8.42
CA TYR A 287 3.33 6.09 9.26
C TYR A 287 3.02 7.58 9.45
N THR A 288 1.73 7.89 9.41
CA THR A 288 1.16 9.19 9.74
C THR A 288 0.93 9.33 11.25
N ASP A 289 0.54 10.52 11.69
CA ASP A 289 0.20 10.80 13.10
C ASP A 289 -1.03 10.03 13.60
N SER A 290 -1.82 9.47 12.68
CA SER A 290 -2.94 8.58 12.98
C SER A 290 -2.51 7.10 13.12
N LEU A 291 -1.22 6.81 13.03
CA LEU A 291 -0.64 5.45 13.05
C LEU A 291 -1.15 4.54 11.92
N SER A 292 -1.67 5.15 10.85
CA SER A 292 -1.88 4.50 9.56
C SER A 292 -0.72 4.81 8.64
N LEU A 293 -0.40 3.88 7.76
CA LEU A 293 0.55 4.13 6.67
C LEU A 293 -0.01 5.19 5.70
N GLU A 294 0.88 5.99 5.12
CA GLU A 294 0.53 7.02 4.15
C GLU A 294 -0.24 6.45 2.95
N ASP A 295 -1.39 7.05 2.62
CA ASP A 295 -2.24 6.60 1.51
C ASP A 295 -1.53 6.67 0.16
N SER A 296 -0.72 7.72 -0.08
CA SER A 296 0.06 7.86 -1.31
C SER A 296 1.19 6.83 -1.43
N PHE A 297 1.60 6.21 -0.32
CA PHE A 297 2.59 5.15 -0.29
C PHE A 297 1.96 3.77 -0.56
N ILE A 298 0.85 3.44 0.10
CA ILE A 298 0.17 2.15 -0.07
C ILE A 298 -0.63 2.10 -1.39
N ARG A 299 -1.27 3.21 -1.76
CA ARG A 299 -2.11 3.36 -2.95
C ARG A 299 -1.53 4.42 -3.87
N PRO A 300 -0.32 4.23 -4.40
CA PRO A 300 0.26 5.18 -5.33
C PRO A 300 -0.59 5.23 -6.60
N LYS A 301 -0.59 6.37 -7.29
CA LYS A 301 -1.31 6.52 -8.55
C LYS A 301 -0.73 5.55 -9.59
N PHE A 302 -1.54 4.60 -10.03
CA PHE A 302 -1.18 3.59 -11.02
C PHE A 302 -2.40 3.32 -11.91
N ASP A 303 -2.46 4.02 -13.04
CA ASP A 303 -3.56 3.92 -13.98
C ASP A 303 -3.14 3.03 -15.14
N VAL A 304 -3.85 1.89 -15.30
CA VAL A 304 -3.65 0.99 -16.43
C VAL A 304 -4.50 1.50 -17.60
N PRO A 305 -3.91 1.87 -18.74
CA PRO A 305 -4.66 2.32 -19.91
C PRO A 305 -5.64 1.25 -20.41
N GLU A 306 -6.70 1.68 -21.10
CA GLU A 306 -7.61 0.76 -21.77
C GLU A 306 -6.84 -0.18 -22.71
N TYR A 307 -7.27 -1.44 -22.72
CA TYR A 307 -6.65 -2.51 -23.51
C TYR A 307 -5.20 -2.86 -23.13
N SER A 308 -4.61 -2.22 -22.12
CA SER A 308 -3.36 -2.65 -21.49
C SER A 308 -3.66 -3.58 -20.30
N SER A 309 -2.64 -4.26 -19.83
CA SER A 309 -2.66 -5.03 -18.58
C SER A 309 -1.46 -4.65 -17.72
N ALA A 310 -1.54 -4.96 -16.43
CA ALA A 310 -0.41 -4.87 -15.52
C ALA A 310 0.22 -6.26 -15.33
N GLU A 311 1.54 -6.30 -15.29
CA GLU A 311 2.31 -7.51 -15.02
C GLU A 311 3.40 -7.17 -13.99
N LEU A 312 3.92 -8.19 -13.30
CA LEU A 312 5.11 -8.02 -12.47
C LEU A 312 6.32 -7.64 -13.35
N SER A 313 7.10 -6.67 -12.89
CA SER A 313 8.41 -6.35 -13.46
C SER A 313 9.46 -7.35 -12.95
N PRO A 314 10.66 -7.39 -13.55
CA PRO A 314 11.75 -8.22 -13.01
C PRO A 314 12.06 -7.95 -11.53
N ALA A 315 11.92 -6.70 -11.08
CA ALA A 315 12.10 -6.33 -9.67
C ALA A 315 10.98 -6.90 -8.79
N GLY A 316 9.72 -6.85 -9.27
CA GLY A 316 8.59 -7.46 -8.57
C GLY A 316 8.71 -8.98 -8.44
N TYR A 317 9.12 -9.67 -9.52
CA TYR A 317 9.39 -11.11 -9.46
C TYR A 317 10.49 -11.44 -8.47
N ARG A 318 11.63 -10.73 -8.54
CA ARG A 318 12.73 -10.96 -7.61
C ARG A 318 12.30 -10.81 -6.16
N PHE A 319 11.53 -9.77 -5.85
CA PHE A 319 11.01 -9.57 -4.50
C PHE A 319 10.16 -10.75 -4.01
N PHE A 320 9.22 -11.23 -4.81
CA PHE A 320 8.38 -12.37 -4.42
C PHE A 320 9.13 -13.70 -4.36
N VAL A 321 10.19 -13.88 -5.17
CA VAL A 321 11.11 -15.02 -5.05
C VAL A 321 11.89 -14.95 -3.75
N ASP A 322 12.54 -13.82 -3.47
CA ASP A 322 13.34 -13.61 -2.27
C ASP A 322 12.46 -13.79 -1.01
N LEU A 323 11.22 -13.30 -1.04
CA LEU A 323 10.27 -13.48 0.05
C LEU A 323 9.83 -14.93 0.24
N PHE A 324 9.60 -15.68 -0.85
CA PHE A 324 9.28 -17.11 -0.76
C PHE A 324 10.43 -17.87 -0.06
N LEU A 325 11.66 -17.70 -0.55
CA LEU A 325 12.83 -18.39 -0.03
C LEU A 325 13.13 -18.03 1.43
N LEU A 326 12.80 -16.81 1.85
CA LEU A 326 12.97 -16.36 3.23
C LEU A 326 12.02 -17.05 4.22
N PHE A 327 10.83 -17.42 3.75
CA PHE A 327 9.75 -17.98 4.56
C PHE A 327 9.57 -19.50 4.43
N ASP A 328 10.13 -20.13 3.40
CA ASP A 328 10.31 -21.59 3.30
C ASP A 328 11.40 -22.03 4.29
N LYS A 329 11.03 -22.13 5.57
CA LYS A 329 11.97 -22.34 6.68
C LYS A 329 12.42 -23.79 6.77
N ASP A 330 11.56 -24.73 6.38
CA ASP A 330 11.87 -26.16 6.35
C ASP A 330 12.53 -26.60 5.03
N ASN A 331 12.63 -25.72 4.02
CA ASN A 331 13.23 -25.97 2.71
C ASN A 331 12.56 -27.14 1.97
N ASP A 332 11.25 -27.31 2.17
CA ASP A 332 10.47 -28.35 1.50
C ASP A 332 10.00 -27.95 0.09
N GLY A 333 10.30 -26.69 -0.32
CA GLY A 333 9.94 -26.13 -1.61
C GLY A 333 8.48 -25.67 -1.69
N GLY A 334 7.79 -25.51 -0.56
CA GLY A 334 6.40 -25.06 -0.48
C GLY A 334 6.05 -24.31 0.80
N LEU A 335 5.31 -23.21 0.68
CA LEU A 335 4.83 -22.47 1.86
C LEU A 335 3.63 -23.17 2.50
N ASN A 336 3.77 -23.55 3.76
CA ASN A 336 2.69 -24.09 4.59
C ASN A 336 1.87 -22.98 5.29
N ASP A 337 0.77 -23.33 5.97
CA ASP A 337 -0.13 -22.35 6.59
C ASP A 337 0.55 -21.49 7.67
N GLN A 338 1.53 -22.04 8.41
CA GLN A 338 2.25 -21.30 9.44
C GLN A 338 3.20 -20.28 8.82
N GLU A 339 3.92 -20.68 7.77
CA GLU A 339 4.84 -19.82 7.03
C GLU A 339 4.09 -18.69 6.31
N LEU A 340 2.95 -18.98 5.70
CA LEU A 340 2.07 -17.96 5.12
C LEU A 340 1.57 -16.98 6.18
N THR A 341 1.15 -17.49 7.35
CA THR A 341 0.69 -16.64 8.45
C THR A 341 1.81 -15.71 8.92
N ALA A 342 3.04 -16.22 9.00
CA ALA A 342 4.21 -15.41 9.34
C ALA A 342 4.52 -14.38 8.25
N LEU A 343 4.49 -14.75 6.96
CA LEU A 343 4.75 -13.88 5.81
C LEU A 343 3.75 -12.72 5.73
N PHE A 344 2.46 -13.00 5.96
CA PHE A 344 1.42 -11.98 5.92
C PHE A 344 1.18 -11.26 7.26
N ALA A 345 1.92 -11.61 8.32
CA ALA A 345 1.82 -10.95 9.64
C ALA A 345 1.90 -9.41 9.64
N PRO A 346 2.71 -8.72 8.79
CA PRO A 346 2.75 -7.26 8.77
C PRO A 346 1.60 -6.61 7.96
N SER A 347 0.74 -7.42 7.34
CA SER A 347 -0.36 -6.97 6.48
C SER A 347 -1.72 -7.17 7.17
N PRO A 348 -2.83 -6.65 6.61
CA PRO A 348 -4.19 -6.91 7.12
C PRO A 348 -4.64 -8.38 7.03
N GLY A 349 -3.77 -9.31 6.63
CA GLY A 349 -4.06 -10.71 6.35
C GLY A 349 -3.74 -11.03 4.89
N MET A 350 -4.28 -12.13 4.38
CA MET A 350 -4.18 -12.44 2.95
C MET A 350 -5.11 -11.53 2.14
N PRO A 351 -4.82 -11.28 0.84
CA PRO A 351 -5.73 -10.50 0.00
C PRO A 351 -7.16 -11.04 0.05
N ALA A 352 -8.15 -10.17 0.22
CA ALA A 352 -9.55 -10.59 0.35
C ALA A 352 -10.00 -11.44 -0.86
N SER A 353 -9.56 -11.07 -2.06
CA SER A 353 -9.84 -11.81 -3.29
C SER A 353 -9.24 -13.23 -3.30
N TRP A 354 -8.14 -13.48 -2.58
CA TRP A 354 -7.57 -14.82 -2.44
C TRP A 354 -8.45 -15.70 -1.57
N VAL A 355 -8.95 -15.15 -0.45
CA VAL A 355 -9.88 -15.87 0.45
C VAL A 355 -11.18 -16.18 -0.27
N GLU A 356 -11.74 -15.21 -1.00
CA GLU A 356 -13.00 -15.37 -1.75
C GLU A 356 -12.89 -16.42 -2.87
N THR A 357 -11.72 -16.49 -3.52
CA THR A 357 -11.43 -17.48 -4.58
C THR A 357 -10.90 -18.81 -4.03
N SER A 358 -10.96 -19.02 -2.71
CA SER A 358 -10.56 -20.27 -2.05
C SER A 358 -9.07 -20.62 -2.24
N PHE A 359 -8.18 -19.63 -2.25
CA PHE A 359 -6.74 -19.86 -2.15
C PHE A 359 -6.42 -20.78 -0.94
N PRO A 360 -5.48 -21.75 -1.06
CA PRO A 360 -4.54 -21.98 -2.16
C PRO A 360 -5.06 -22.89 -3.29
N SER A 361 -6.37 -23.14 -3.37
CA SER A 361 -6.94 -24.01 -4.41
C SER A 361 -6.94 -23.39 -5.83
N THR A 362 -6.46 -22.17 -5.99
CA THR A 362 -6.33 -21.50 -7.29
C THR A 362 -5.00 -21.74 -7.98
N THR A 363 -4.03 -22.37 -7.30
CA THR A 363 -2.65 -22.48 -7.78
C THR A 363 -2.02 -23.85 -7.51
N VAL A 364 -0.78 -24.04 -7.98
CA VAL A 364 -0.01 -25.28 -7.86
C VAL A 364 0.49 -25.47 -6.42
N ARG A 365 0.44 -26.73 -5.97
CA ARG A 365 0.89 -27.16 -4.64
C ARG A 365 1.79 -28.40 -4.77
N ASN A 366 2.65 -28.63 -3.79
CA ASN A 366 3.43 -29.86 -3.68
C ASN A 366 2.53 -31.02 -3.20
N GLU A 367 3.12 -32.21 -3.06
CA GLU A 367 2.39 -33.42 -2.60
C GLU A 367 1.85 -33.29 -1.17
N ALA A 368 2.50 -32.48 -0.32
CA ALA A 368 2.03 -32.15 1.02
C ALA A 368 0.89 -31.11 1.04
N GLY A 369 0.56 -30.50 -0.10
CA GLY A 369 -0.45 -29.47 -0.21
C GLY A 369 0.05 -28.05 0.07
N HIS A 370 1.35 -27.84 0.23
CA HIS A 370 1.98 -26.53 0.42
C HIS A 370 2.15 -25.80 -0.92
N ILE A 371 2.15 -24.47 -0.90
CA ILE A 371 2.20 -23.67 -2.14
C ILE A 371 3.63 -23.63 -2.68
N THR A 372 3.86 -24.14 -3.87
CA THR A 372 5.22 -24.14 -4.47
C THR A 372 5.63 -22.73 -4.91
N LEU A 373 6.92 -22.50 -5.15
CA LEU A 373 7.41 -21.24 -5.73
C LEU A 373 6.70 -20.90 -7.05
N GLN A 374 6.49 -21.90 -7.90
CA GLN A 374 5.71 -21.75 -9.14
C GLN A 374 4.28 -21.30 -8.85
N GLY A 375 3.60 -21.94 -7.89
CA GLY A 375 2.25 -21.58 -7.50
C GLY A 375 2.16 -20.18 -6.89
N TRP A 376 3.14 -19.80 -6.08
CA TRP A 376 3.26 -18.48 -5.46
C TRP A 376 3.40 -17.37 -6.50
N LEU A 377 4.33 -17.51 -7.46
CA LEU A 377 4.53 -16.54 -8.53
C LEU A 377 3.34 -16.49 -9.49
N ALA A 378 2.70 -17.63 -9.76
CA ALA A 378 1.49 -17.68 -10.56
C ALA A 378 0.33 -16.92 -9.90
N GLN A 379 0.14 -17.09 -8.60
CA GLN A 379 -0.90 -16.38 -7.85
C GLN A 379 -0.67 -14.87 -7.84
N TRP A 380 0.56 -14.39 -7.58
CA TRP A 380 0.87 -12.96 -7.65
C TRP A 380 0.77 -12.39 -9.05
N SER A 381 1.12 -13.17 -10.08
CA SER A 381 0.97 -12.77 -11.48
C SER A 381 -0.51 -12.59 -11.84
N MET A 382 -1.38 -13.51 -11.42
CA MET A 382 -2.84 -13.39 -11.57
C MET A 382 -3.39 -12.17 -10.81
N THR A 383 -2.97 -12.00 -9.56
CA THR A 383 -3.42 -10.86 -8.72
C THR A 383 -3.03 -9.53 -9.35
N THR A 384 -1.81 -9.43 -9.87
CA THR A 384 -1.31 -8.22 -10.55
C THR A 384 -2.09 -7.93 -11.83
N PHE A 385 -2.46 -8.98 -12.58
CA PHE A 385 -3.23 -8.85 -13.80
C PHE A 385 -4.67 -8.39 -13.55
N LEU A 386 -5.33 -8.97 -12.55
CA LEU A 386 -6.75 -8.69 -12.24
C LEU A 386 -6.92 -7.44 -11.36
N GLU A 387 -6.03 -7.24 -10.39
CA GLU A 387 -6.15 -6.27 -9.30
C GLU A 387 -4.79 -5.62 -8.98
N PRO A 388 -4.17 -4.87 -9.91
CA PRO A 388 -2.82 -4.33 -9.75
C PRO A 388 -2.66 -3.43 -8.52
N LYS A 389 -3.74 -2.74 -8.11
CA LYS A 389 -3.76 -1.93 -6.90
C LYS A 389 -3.51 -2.78 -5.66
N THR A 390 -4.19 -3.92 -5.53
CA THR A 390 -3.98 -4.86 -4.43
C THR A 390 -2.53 -5.34 -4.37
N THR A 391 -1.90 -5.67 -5.51
CA THR A 391 -0.47 -6.01 -5.52
C THR A 391 0.39 -4.88 -4.97
N LEU A 392 0.13 -3.62 -5.35
CA LEU A 392 0.89 -2.47 -4.82
C LEU A 392 0.69 -2.30 -3.31
N GLU A 393 -0.52 -2.50 -2.79
CA GLU A 393 -0.77 -2.42 -1.36
C GLU A 393 0.08 -3.45 -0.59
N TYR A 394 0.12 -4.69 -1.09
CA TYR A 394 0.89 -5.76 -0.45
C TYR A 394 2.40 -5.60 -0.61
N LEU A 395 2.89 -5.08 -1.75
CA LEU A 395 4.29 -4.68 -1.89
C LEU A 395 4.67 -3.63 -0.84
N ALA A 396 3.79 -2.66 -0.58
CA ALA A 396 4.00 -1.68 0.47
C ALA A 396 3.99 -2.34 1.86
N TYR A 397 3.02 -3.20 2.18
CA TYR A 397 2.94 -3.89 3.48
C TYR A 397 4.17 -4.76 3.76
N LEU A 398 4.58 -5.55 2.77
CA LEU A 398 5.68 -6.51 2.85
C LEU A 398 7.08 -5.87 2.69
N GLY A 399 7.13 -4.57 2.37
CA GLY A 399 8.38 -3.79 2.38
C GLY A 399 9.23 -3.92 1.12
N PHE A 400 8.59 -3.93 -0.05
CA PHE A 400 9.31 -3.80 -1.32
C PHE A 400 10.11 -2.49 -1.35
N GLU A 401 11.42 -2.61 -1.52
CA GLU A 401 12.32 -1.48 -1.74
C GLU A 401 12.92 -1.60 -3.15
N PRO A 402 12.71 -0.60 -4.03
CA PRO A 402 13.27 -0.64 -5.37
C PRO A 402 14.79 -0.54 -5.34
N SER A 403 15.46 -1.15 -6.31
CA SER A 403 16.93 -1.19 -6.36
C SER A 403 17.57 0.19 -6.44
N ASN A 404 16.88 1.16 -7.05
CA ASN A 404 17.24 2.56 -7.03
C ASN A 404 16.30 3.31 -6.10
N THR A 405 16.85 4.02 -5.11
CA THR A 405 16.09 4.75 -4.09
C THR A 405 15.23 5.88 -4.66
N ARG A 406 15.46 6.29 -5.91
CA ARG A 406 14.64 7.28 -6.63
C ARG A 406 13.41 6.69 -7.30
N ASP A 407 13.39 5.37 -7.50
CA ASP A 407 12.28 4.74 -8.21
C ASP A 407 11.06 4.61 -7.28
N PRO A 408 9.84 4.78 -7.80
CA PRO A 408 8.63 4.60 -7.01
C PRO A 408 8.34 3.11 -6.75
N LEU A 409 7.49 2.83 -5.77
CA LEU A 409 6.95 1.48 -5.51
C LEU A 409 6.34 0.84 -6.78
N THR A 410 5.74 1.66 -7.65
CA THR A 410 5.13 1.22 -8.92
C THR A 410 6.12 0.59 -9.90
N SER A 411 7.43 0.74 -9.70
CA SER A 411 8.48 0.08 -10.51
C SER A 411 8.47 -1.45 -10.38
N ALA A 412 7.85 -2.00 -9.33
CA ALA A 412 7.59 -3.43 -9.19
C ALA A 412 6.65 -3.98 -10.27
N LEU A 413 5.86 -3.10 -10.90
CA LEU A 413 4.91 -3.45 -11.95
C LEU A 413 5.33 -2.85 -13.29
N LYS A 414 4.94 -3.50 -14.37
CA LYS A 414 5.05 -2.97 -15.74
C LYS A 414 3.67 -2.97 -16.40
N ILE A 415 3.42 -1.95 -17.21
CA ILE A 415 2.21 -1.85 -18.02
C ILE A 415 2.51 -2.41 -19.40
N THR A 416 1.70 -3.35 -19.86
CA THR A 416 1.85 -3.95 -21.20
C THR A 416 1.37 -2.98 -22.27
N LYS A 417 1.85 -3.15 -23.50
CA LYS A 417 1.37 -2.36 -24.64
C LYS A 417 -0.15 -2.58 -24.82
N PRO A 418 -0.93 -1.54 -25.13
CA PRO A 418 -2.35 -1.69 -25.41
C PRO A 418 -2.58 -2.70 -26.54
N ARG A 419 -3.60 -3.56 -26.43
CA ARG A 419 -4.06 -4.38 -27.55
C ARG A 419 -4.51 -3.41 -28.64
N LYS A 420 -3.79 -3.34 -29.77
CA LYS A 420 -4.27 -2.56 -30.91
C LYS A 420 -5.60 -3.18 -31.35
N ARG A 421 -6.68 -2.38 -31.37
CA ARG A 421 -8.01 -2.75 -31.91
C ARG A 421 -7.96 -2.93 -33.43
N ARG A 422 -7.04 -3.77 -33.92
CA ARG A 422 -7.06 -4.31 -35.28
C ARG A 422 -7.98 -5.52 -35.24
N LYS A 423 -8.73 -5.76 -36.31
CA LYS A 423 -9.54 -6.99 -36.50
C LYS A 423 -8.72 -8.30 -36.56
N ARG A 424 -7.45 -8.29 -36.12
CA ARG A 424 -6.47 -9.39 -36.01
C ARG A 424 -5.14 -8.80 -35.50
N PRO A 425 -4.93 -8.63 -34.18
CA PRO A 425 -3.58 -8.39 -33.67
C PRO A 425 -2.69 -9.59 -33.99
N GLY A 426 -1.47 -9.35 -34.47
CA GLY A 426 -0.45 -10.39 -34.60
C GLY A 426 0.07 -10.82 -33.22
N ARG A 427 1.34 -11.24 -33.14
CA ARG A 427 1.97 -11.64 -31.88
C ARG A 427 1.89 -10.53 -30.82
N VAL A 428 1.44 -10.89 -29.62
CA VAL A 428 1.32 -10.00 -28.45
C VAL A 428 2.48 -10.27 -27.48
N GLU A 429 3.13 -9.20 -27.02
CA GLU A 429 4.23 -9.26 -26.05
C GLU A 429 3.68 -9.25 -24.61
N ARG A 430 2.95 -10.31 -24.24
CA ARG A 430 2.45 -10.53 -22.88
C ARG A 430 2.99 -11.83 -22.29
N ASN A 431 3.02 -11.85 -20.97
CA ASN A 431 3.43 -13.00 -20.17
C ASN A 431 2.31 -13.51 -19.27
N VAL A 432 1.19 -12.80 -19.14
CA VAL A 432 0.01 -13.27 -18.42
C VAL A 432 -1.20 -13.20 -19.36
N VAL A 433 -1.94 -14.29 -19.46
CA VAL A 433 -3.11 -14.42 -20.34
C VAL A 433 -4.33 -14.98 -19.59
N LEU A 434 -5.51 -14.42 -19.83
CA LEU A 434 -6.78 -14.84 -19.23
C LEU A 434 -7.64 -15.59 -20.25
N CYS A 435 -8.05 -16.81 -19.89
CA CYS A 435 -8.89 -17.68 -20.70
C CYS A 435 -10.19 -18.05 -19.97
N TYR A 436 -11.33 -17.73 -20.57
CA TYR A 436 -12.64 -18.19 -20.08
C TYR A 436 -12.98 -19.56 -20.67
N ILE A 437 -13.39 -20.49 -19.82
CA ILE A 437 -13.81 -21.83 -20.23
C ILE A 437 -15.33 -21.88 -20.23
N LEU A 438 -15.92 -21.90 -21.43
CA LEU A 438 -17.37 -21.83 -21.65
C LEU A 438 -17.88 -23.16 -22.20
N GLY A 439 -19.04 -23.62 -21.75
CA GLY A 439 -19.59 -24.91 -22.17
C GLY A 439 -20.67 -25.44 -21.25
N ALA A 440 -21.36 -26.49 -21.70
CA ALA A 440 -22.48 -27.07 -20.96
C ALA A 440 -22.11 -27.54 -19.55
N ALA A 441 -23.12 -27.67 -18.68
CA ALA A 441 -22.97 -28.35 -17.40
C ALA A 441 -22.44 -29.78 -17.63
N ALA A 442 -21.64 -30.29 -16.67
CA ALA A 442 -21.01 -31.60 -16.73
C ALA A 442 -20.08 -31.86 -17.94
N ALA A 443 -19.74 -30.85 -18.78
CA ALA A 443 -18.86 -31.03 -19.93
C ALA A 443 -17.41 -31.45 -19.56
N GLY A 444 -16.99 -31.27 -18.31
CA GLY A 444 -15.64 -31.57 -17.81
C GLY A 444 -14.75 -30.36 -17.58
N LYS A 445 -15.32 -29.14 -17.60
CA LYS A 445 -14.60 -27.87 -17.40
C LYS A 445 -13.81 -27.84 -16.08
N SER A 446 -14.44 -28.20 -14.97
CA SER A 446 -13.76 -28.15 -13.67
C SER A 446 -12.60 -29.15 -13.57
N SER A 447 -12.75 -30.35 -14.14
CA SER A 447 -11.67 -31.34 -14.21
C SER A 447 -10.49 -30.84 -15.05
N LEU A 448 -10.74 -29.98 -16.05
CA LEU A 448 -9.69 -29.33 -16.84
C LEU A 448 -8.88 -28.34 -15.98
N LEU A 449 -9.55 -27.52 -15.15
CA LEU A 449 -8.87 -26.62 -14.20
C LEU A 449 -8.06 -27.42 -13.17
N ASP A 450 -8.61 -28.52 -12.64
CA ASP A 450 -7.93 -29.35 -11.66
C ASP A 450 -6.71 -30.06 -12.28
N SER A 451 -6.83 -30.55 -13.51
CA SER A 451 -5.72 -31.13 -14.27
C SER A 451 -4.62 -30.10 -14.55
N PHE A 452 -4.97 -28.84 -14.83
CA PHE A 452 -4.01 -27.75 -15.04
C PHE A 452 -3.13 -27.45 -13.81
N LEU A 453 -3.65 -27.78 -12.62
CA LEU A 453 -2.97 -27.65 -11.33
C LEU A 453 -2.34 -28.97 -10.86
N ASN A 454 -2.21 -29.97 -11.76
CA ASN A 454 -1.68 -31.30 -11.48
C ASN A 454 -2.43 -32.07 -10.38
N ARG A 455 -3.75 -31.87 -10.28
CA ARG A 455 -4.58 -32.60 -9.31
C ARG A 455 -5.00 -33.96 -9.86
N PRO A 456 -5.18 -34.97 -8.99
CA PRO A 456 -5.74 -36.25 -9.41
C PRO A 456 -7.16 -36.05 -9.95
N PHE A 457 -7.52 -36.86 -10.94
CA PHE A 457 -8.86 -36.85 -11.51
C PHE A 457 -9.89 -37.31 -10.46
N ASP A 458 -10.92 -36.50 -10.25
CA ASP A 458 -12.11 -36.85 -9.48
C ASP A 458 -13.27 -37.16 -10.44
N GLY A 459 -13.88 -38.33 -10.26
CA GLY A 459 -15.02 -38.78 -11.05
C GLY A 459 -16.37 -38.26 -10.54
N LEU A 460 -16.42 -37.66 -9.35
CA LEU A 460 -17.63 -37.10 -8.77
C LEU A 460 -17.98 -35.76 -9.41
N TYR A 461 -19.23 -35.63 -9.84
CA TYR A 461 -19.73 -34.38 -10.39
C TYR A 461 -20.13 -33.41 -9.28
N HIS A 462 -19.51 -32.24 -9.29
CA HIS A 462 -19.87 -31.12 -8.42
C HIS A 462 -20.30 -29.92 -9.29
N PRO A 463 -21.55 -29.43 -9.17
CA PRO A 463 -21.99 -28.23 -9.87
C PRO A 463 -21.15 -27.01 -9.48
N THR A 464 -20.71 -26.24 -10.49
CA THR A 464 -19.97 -25.00 -10.29
C THR A 464 -20.93 -23.85 -9.98
N ILE A 465 -21.18 -23.61 -8.70
CA ILE A 465 -22.07 -22.52 -8.24
C ILE A 465 -21.32 -21.18 -8.33
N LYS A 466 -20.12 -21.10 -7.75
CA LYS A 466 -19.25 -19.92 -7.77
C LYS A 466 -18.19 -20.05 -8.86
N PRO A 467 -17.68 -18.94 -9.44
CA PRO A 467 -16.57 -18.99 -10.37
C PRO A 467 -15.36 -19.72 -9.76
N ARG A 468 -14.72 -20.57 -10.57
CA ARG A 468 -13.48 -21.27 -10.21
C ARG A 468 -12.35 -20.73 -11.07
N ARG A 469 -11.19 -20.51 -10.46
CA ARG A 469 -9.97 -20.07 -11.14
C ARG A 469 -8.83 -21.05 -10.91
N ALA A 470 -8.00 -21.21 -11.93
CA ALA A 470 -6.73 -21.90 -11.85
C ALA A 470 -5.67 -21.08 -12.59
N VAL A 471 -4.54 -20.82 -11.94
CA VAL A 471 -3.39 -20.16 -12.57
C VAL A 471 -2.15 -21.02 -12.44
N ASN A 472 -1.42 -21.14 -13.54
CA ASN A 472 -0.14 -21.84 -13.59
C ASN A 472 0.74 -21.27 -14.70
N SER A 473 2.05 -21.54 -14.64
CA SER A 473 2.96 -21.30 -15.76
C SER A 473 2.83 -22.38 -16.83
N VAL A 474 2.97 -21.96 -18.09
CA VAL A 474 2.98 -22.81 -19.28
C VAL A 474 4.23 -22.49 -20.07
N GLU A 475 4.97 -23.53 -20.42
CA GLU A 475 6.15 -23.42 -21.29
C GLU A 475 5.73 -23.60 -22.75
N LEU A 476 5.94 -22.56 -23.56
CA LEU A 476 5.63 -22.56 -24.99
C LEU A 476 6.76 -23.19 -25.80
N HIS A 477 6.43 -23.64 -27.01
CA HIS A 477 7.44 -24.09 -27.98
C HIS A 477 8.47 -22.98 -28.23
N GLY A 478 9.75 -23.29 -27.94
CA GLY A 478 10.85 -22.31 -27.98
C GLY A 478 11.30 -21.78 -26.62
N GLY A 479 10.84 -22.36 -25.50
CA GLY A 479 11.36 -22.13 -24.15
C GLY A 479 10.89 -20.83 -23.50
N LYS A 480 9.93 -20.12 -24.11
CA LYS A 480 9.30 -18.95 -23.49
C LYS A 480 8.22 -19.44 -22.52
N GLN A 481 8.27 -18.97 -21.27
CA GLN A 481 7.22 -19.22 -20.29
C GLN A 481 6.22 -18.06 -20.22
N CYS A 482 4.95 -18.38 -19.96
CA CYS A 482 3.90 -17.43 -19.63
C CYS A 482 2.98 -18.01 -18.56
N TYR A 483 2.17 -17.17 -17.92
CA TYR A 483 1.14 -17.57 -16.97
C TYR A 483 -0.22 -17.58 -17.66
N LEU A 484 -0.91 -18.71 -17.56
CA LEU A 484 -2.26 -18.88 -18.07
C LEU A 484 -3.23 -18.91 -16.89
N ILE A 485 -4.22 -18.04 -16.92
CA ILE A 485 -5.33 -17.98 -15.97
C ILE A 485 -6.53 -18.63 -16.66
N LEU A 486 -7.00 -19.75 -16.12
CA LEU A 486 -8.22 -20.43 -16.54
C LEU A 486 -9.34 -20.07 -15.58
N GLU A 487 -10.47 -19.61 -16.11
CA GLU A 487 -11.63 -19.25 -15.29
C GLU A 487 -12.91 -19.91 -15.84
N GLU A 488 -13.55 -20.70 -14.97
CA GLU A 488 -14.88 -21.26 -15.16
C GLU A 488 -15.88 -20.36 -14.42
N LEU A 489 -16.86 -19.80 -15.13
CA LEU A 489 -17.66 -18.67 -14.63
C LEU A 489 -18.83 -19.06 -13.71
N GLY A 490 -19.21 -20.33 -13.65
CA GLY A 490 -20.31 -20.81 -12.82
C GLY A 490 -21.65 -20.10 -13.12
N GLU A 491 -22.46 -19.83 -12.09
CA GLU A 491 -23.75 -19.14 -12.25
C GLU A 491 -23.63 -17.67 -12.69
N LEU A 492 -22.44 -17.07 -12.57
CA LEU A 492 -22.19 -15.70 -13.01
C LEU A 492 -21.90 -15.59 -14.51
N GLU A 493 -21.86 -16.70 -15.25
CA GLU A 493 -21.58 -16.72 -16.69
C GLU A 493 -22.39 -15.68 -17.47
N PRO A 494 -23.74 -15.63 -17.42
CA PRO A 494 -24.49 -14.66 -18.23
C PRO A 494 -24.13 -13.20 -17.90
N ALA A 495 -23.99 -12.87 -16.62
CA ALA A 495 -23.68 -11.51 -16.19
C ALA A 495 -22.26 -11.06 -16.60
N ILE A 496 -21.30 -11.99 -16.62
CA ILE A 496 -19.93 -11.72 -17.05
C ILE A 496 -19.87 -11.56 -18.57
N LEU A 497 -20.57 -12.41 -19.32
CA LEU A 497 -20.64 -12.31 -20.79
C LEU A 497 -21.40 -11.05 -21.23
N GLU A 498 -22.39 -10.55 -20.48
CA GLU A 498 -23.04 -9.27 -20.78
C GLU A 498 -22.14 -8.04 -20.51
N ASN A 499 -21.04 -8.21 -19.76
CA ASN A 499 -20.16 -7.11 -19.35
C ASN A 499 -18.98 -6.94 -20.31
N GLN A 500 -19.06 -5.94 -21.18
CA GLN A 500 -18.00 -5.63 -22.16
C GLN A 500 -16.62 -5.41 -21.52
N ALA A 501 -16.52 -4.77 -20.35
CA ALA A 501 -15.24 -4.54 -19.70
C ALA A 501 -14.56 -5.85 -19.24
N LYS A 502 -15.35 -6.86 -18.86
CA LYS A 502 -14.83 -8.20 -18.53
C LYS A 502 -14.37 -8.95 -19.76
N LEU A 503 -15.08 -8.82 -20.87
CA LEU A 503 -14.67 -9.42 -22.14
C LEU A 503 -13.43 -8.75 -22.73
N ASP A 504 -13.33 -7.43 -22.63
CA ASP A 504 -12.15 -6.67 -23.06
C ASP A 504 -10.88 -7.08 -22.29
N SER A 505 -11.03 -7.58 -21.06
CA SER A 505 -9.92 -8.13 -20.27
C SER A 505 -9.55 -9.58 -20.65
N CYS A 506 -10.49 -10.36 -21.20
CA CYS A 506 -10.27 -11.74 -21.63
C CYS A 506 -9.35 -11.80 -22.85
N ASP A 507 -8.36 -12.70 -22.86
CA ASP A 507 -7.46 -12.91 -24.00
C ASP A 507 -7.94 -14.02 -24.94
N LEU A 508 -8.69 -15.01 -24.43
CA LEU A 508 -9.08 -16.22 -25.17
C LEU A 508 -10.34 -16.86 -24.58
N ILE A 509 -11.18 -17.43 -25.45
CA ILE A 509 -12.27 -18.32 -25.06
C ILE A 509 -11.91 -19.77 -25.37
N CYS A 510 -12.08 -20.67 -24.40
CA CYS A 510 -12.04 -22.12 -24.61
C CYS A 510 -13.46 -22.68 -24.60
N TYR A 511 -14.05 -22.84 -25.78
CA TYR A 511 -15.35 -23.47 -25.96
C TYR A 511 -15.23 -24.99 -25.77
N SER A 512 -15.81 -25.50 -24.69
CA SER A 512 -15.64 -26.86 -24.24
C SER A 512 -16.95 -27.64 -24.28
N TYR A 513 -16.96 -28.79 -24.96
CA TYR A 513 -18.10 -29.72 -24.95
C TYR A 513 -17.64 -31.13 -24.64
N ASP A 514 -18.56 -31.96 -24.12
CA ASP A 514 -18.32 -33.38 -23.91
C ASP A 514 -18.57 -34.16 -25.21
N SER A 515 -17.51 -34.77 -25.75
CA SER A 515 -17.58 -35.54 -27.00
C SER A 515 -18.43 -36.81 -26.92
N SER A 516 -18.77 -37.26 -25.71
CA SER A 516 -19.62 -38.43 -25.45
C SER A 516 -21.09 -38.06 -25.13
N ASP A 517 -21.38 -36.77 -24.94
CA ASP A 517 -22.74 -36.27 -24.69
C ASP A 517 -23.29 -35.65 -25.99
N PRO A 518 -24.40 -36.17 -26.56
CA PRO A 518 -24.93 -35.67 -27.81
C PRO A 518 -25.48 -34.25 -27.74
N ASP A 519 -25.83 -33.75 -26.55
CA ASP A 519 -26.48 -32.45 -26.38
C ASP A 519 -25.47 -31.33 -26.01
N SER A 520 -24.22 -31.68 -25.66
CA SER A 520 -23.23 -30.75 -25.10
C SER A 520 -22.80 -29.64 -26.06
N PHE A 521 -22.61 -29.94 -27.35
CA PHE A 521 -22.15 -28.94 -28.32
C PHE A 521 -23.21 -27.89 -28.66
N SER A 522 -24.51 -28.24 -28.60
CA SER A 522 -25.61 -27.32 -28.90
C SER A 522 -25.57 -26.07 -28.00
N HIS A 523 -25.16 -26.25 -26.74
CA HIS A 523 -24.99 -25.17 -25.78
C HIS A 523 -24.01 -24.09 -26.26
N ILE A 524 -22.91 -24.48 -26.91
CA ILE A 524 -21.91 -23.52 -27.42
C ILE A 524 -22.50 -22.68 -28.57
N VAL A 525 -23.28 -23.32 -29.44
CA VAL A 525 -23.97 -22.66 -30.56
C VAL A 525 -24.98 -21.65 -30.02
N ASP A 526 -25.79 -22.05 -29.05
CA ASP A 526 -26.81 -21.20 -28.43
C ASP A 526 -26.20 -20.04 -27.65
N LEU A 527 -25.10 -20.29 -26.92
CA LEU A 527 -24.37 -19.28 -26.16
C LEU A 527 -23.82 -18.19 -27.09
N ARG A 528 -23.21 -18.56 -28.22
CA ARG A 528 -22.73 -17.59 -29.21
C ARG A 528 -23.85 -16.83 -29.91
N LYS A 529 -24.99 -17.48 -30.19
CA LYS A 529 -26.18 -16.79 -30.71
C LYS A 529 -26.71 -15.74 -29.72
N ARG A 530 -26.71 -16.07 -28.43
CA ARG A 530 -27.15 -15.18 -27.35
C ARG A 530 -26.17 -14.03 -27.11
N PHE A 531 -24.88 -14.27 -27.28
CA PHE A 531 -23.80 -13.32 -27.00
C PHE A 531 -22.90 -13.12 -28.23
N PRO A 532 -23.33 -12.32 -29.22
CA PRO A 532 -22.61 -12.17 -30.49
C PRO A 532 -21.22 -11.54 -30.36
N HIS A 533 -20.98 -10.74 -29.32
CA HIS A 533 -19.67 -10.11 -29.05
C HIS A 533 -18.56 -11.14 -28.76
N LEU A 534 -18.89 -12.40 -28.49
CA LEU A 534 -17.89 -13.44 -28.29
C LEU A 534 -17.13 -13.77 -29.58
N ASP A 535 -17.67 -13.39 -30.73
CA ASP A 535 -17.01 -13.53 -32.03
C ASP A 535 -15.89 -12.48 -32.22
N ASP A 536 -15.86 -11.44 -31.39
CA ASP A 536 -14.78 -10.44 -31.34
C ASP A 536 -13.60 -10.90 -30.47
N LEU A 537 -13.64 -12.11 -29.93
CA LEU A 537 -12.58 -12.70 -29.11
C LEU A 537 -11.94 -13.91 -29.82
N PRO A 538 -10.62 -14.14 -29.63
CA PRO A 538 -9.99 -15.38 -30.04
C PRO A 538 -10.64 -16.57 -29.33
N ALA A 539 -10.78 -17.71 -30.02
CA ALA A 539 -11.39 -18.90 -29.46
C ALA A 539 -10.70 -20.20 -29.89
N ILE A 540 -10.71 -21.19 -29.01
CA ILE A 540 -10.40 -22.59 -29.31
C ILE A 540 -11.62 -23.43 -28.96
N TYR A 541 -11.96 -24.38 -29.83
CA TYR A 541 -12.99 -25.38 -29.59
C TYR A 541 -12.32 -26.66 -29.09
N THR A 542 -12.86 -27.24 -28.02
CA THR A 542 -12.26 -28.36 -27.31
C THR A 542 -13.32 -29.43 -27.06
N ALA A 543 -13.07 -30.63 -27.57
CA ALA A 543 -13.86 -31.83 -27.35
C ALA A 543 -13.29 -32.59 -26.15
N LEU A 544 -13.86 -32.34 -24.97
CA LEU A 544 -13.48 -32.98 -23.72
C LEU A 544 -13.98 -34.43 -23.66
N LYS A 545 -13.41 -35.19 -22.71
CA LYS A 545 -13.70 -36.61 -22.45
C LYS A 545 -13.52 -37.51 -23.68
N ALA A 546 -12.53 -37.21 -24.50
CA ALA A 546 -12.20 -37.99 -25.70
C ALA A 546 -11.72 -39.43 -25.38
N ASP A 547 -11.55 -39.78 -24.10
CA ASP A 547 -11.36 -41.16 -23.61
C ASP A 547 -12.63 -42.02 -23.70
N LYS A 548 -13.79 -41.40 -23.93
CA LYS A 548 -15.08 -42.09 -24.09
C LYS A 548 -15.46 -42.22 -25.57
N ASP A 549 -16.46 -43.05 -25.84
CA ASP A 549 -17.00 -43.22 -27.18
C ASP A 549 -17.57 -41.89 -27.72
N LYS A 550 -17.01 -41.43 -28.84
CA LYS A 550 -17.47 -40.23 -29.54
C LYS A 550 -18.90 -40.45 -30.05
N THR A 551 -19.80 -39.53 -29.72
CA THR A 551 -21.18 -39.55 -30.20
C THR A 551 -21.46 -38.45 -31.22
N THR A 552 -22.47 -38.65 -32.05
CA THR A 552 -22.98 -37.62 -32.96
C THR A 552 -23.65 -36.51 -32.16
N GLN A 553 -23.24 -35.27 -32.40
CA GLN A 553 -23.81 -34.12 -31.70
C GLN A 553 -25.17 -33.74 -32.32
N ARG A 554 -26.18 -33.50 -31.49
CA ARG A 554 -27.54 -33.12 -31.89
C ARG A 554 -27.63 -31.61 -32.16
N CYS A 555 -26.93 -31.20 -33.20
CA CYS A 555 -26.87 -29.83 -33.68
C CYS A 555 -26.98 -29.84 -35.21
N GLU A 556 -27.34 -28.69 -35.80
CA GLU A 556 -27.52 -28.56 -37.26
C GLU A 556 -26.25 -28.92 -38.05
N LEU A 557 -25.08 -28.55 -37.51
CA LEU A 557 -23.76 -28.83 -38.08
C LEU A 557 -22.91 -29.59 -37.07
N GLN A 558 -22.26 -30.67 -37.48
CA GLN A 558 -21.30 -31.35 -36.61
C GLN A 558 -20.14 -30.41 -36.20
N PRO A 559 -19.48 -30.61 -35.05
CA PRO A 559 -18.48 -29.67 -34.52
C PRO A 559 -17.42 -29.23 -35.54
N ASP A 560 -16.84 -30.17 -36.29
CA ASP A 560 -15.81 -29.90 -37.30
C ASP A 560 -16.33 -29.05 -38.46
N GLN A 561 -17.58 -29.29 -38.88
CA GLN A 561 -18.26 -28.53 -39.93
C GLN A 561 -18.62 -27.13 -39.43
N TYR A 562 -19.08 -27.03 -38.17
CA TYR A 562 -19.42 -25.76 -37.53
C TYR A 562 -18.19 -24.85 -37.41
N THR A 563 -17.07 -25.35 -36.89
CA THR A 563 -15.82 -24.56 -36.80
C THR A 563 -15.28 -24.19 -38.18
N SER A 564 -15.37 -25.10 -39.16
CA SER A 564 -14.95 -24.84 -40.53
C SER A 564 -15.80 -23.75 -41.21
N SER A 565 -17.11 -23.68 -40.92
CA SER A 565 -17.98 -22.61 -41.41
C SER A 565 -17.58 -21.22 -40.90
N LEU A 566 -16.83 -21.17 -39.80
CA LEU A 566 -16.29 -19.95 -39.19
C LEU A 566 -14.81 -19.73 -39.55
N MET A 567 -14.26 -20.57 -40.43
CA MET A 567 -12.85 -20.60 -40.81
C MET A 567 -11.90 -20.76 -39.61
N MET A 568 -12.35 -21.53 -38.61
CA MET A 568 -11.63 -21.87 -37.40
C MET A 568 -11.05 -23.28 -37.50
N SER A 569 -9.99 -23.55 -36.73
CA SER A 569 -9.43 -24.90 -36.58
C SER A 569 -10.48 -25.87 -36.05
N THR A 570 -10.37 -27.14 -36.45
CA THR A 570 -11.21 -28.22 -35.94
C THR A 570 -11.05 -28.36 -34.42
N PRO A 571 -12.09 -28.81 -33.69
CA PRO A 571 -12.01 -29.00 -32.25
C PRO A 571 -10.84 -29.90 -31.82
N LEU A 572 -10.13 -29.50 -30.78
CA LEU A 572 -9.07 -30.30 -30.16
C LEU A 572 -9.69 -31.40 -29.31
N HIS A 573 -9.40 -32.66 -29.62
CA HIS A 573 -9.87 -33.82 -28.87
C HIS A 573 -8.93 -34.14 -27.71
N VAL A 574 -9.43 -34.04 -26.48
CA VAL A 574 -8.61 -34.16 -25.27
C VAL A 574 -9.34 -34.94 -24.18
N SER A 575 -8.55 -35.54 -23.30
CA SER A 575 -9.02 -36.05 -22.03
C SER A 575 -8.04 -35.70 -20.94
N VAL A 576 -8.56 -35.29 -19.78
CA VAL A 576 -7.76 -35.06 -18.57
C VAL A 576 -7.13 -36.34 -18.02
N LYS A 577 -7.55 -37.52 -18.51
CA LYS A 577 -6.93 -38.81 -18.18
C LYS A 577 -5.73 -39.14 -19.05
N TRP A 578 -5.48 -38.36 -20.11
CA TRP A 578 -4.35 -38.58 -21.00
C TRP A 578 -3.15 -37.74 -20.57
N ASN A 579 -1.95 -38.31 -20.69
CA ASN A 579 -0.70 -37.61 -20.38
C ASN A 579 -0.44 -36.39 -21.31
N SER A 580 -1.11 -36.34 -22.47
CA SER A 580 -0.98 -35.26 -23.45
C SER A 580 -1.84 -34.03 -23.15
N ILE A 581 -2.61 -33.99 -22.04
CA ILE A 581 -3.46 -32.84 -21.70
C ILE A 581 -2.68 -31.51 -21.61
N GLY A 582 -1.38 -31.59 -21.30
CA GLY A 582 -0.45 -30.46 -21.32
C GLY A 582 -0.42 -29.70 -22.65
N GLU A 583 -0.57 -30.41 -23.77
CA GLU A 583 -0.55 -29.83 -25.12
C GLU A 583 -1.73 -28.87 -25.35
N LEU A 584 -2.88 -29.11 -24.70
CA LEU A 584 -4.00 -28.18 -24.74
C LEU A 584 -3.65 -26.85 -24.09
N PHE A 585 -3.02 -26.87 -22.91
CA PHE A 585 -2.66 -25.63 -22.22
C PHE A 585 -1.64 -24.82 -23.01
N VAL A 586 -0.70 -25.51 -23.67
CA VAL A 586 0.23 -24.88 -24.63
C VAL A 586 -0.54 -24.26 -25.80
N ALA A 587 -1.48 -24.99 -26.42
CA ALA A 587 -2.29 -24.48 -27.53
C ALA A 587 -3.12 -23.25 -27.13
N LEU A 588 -3.72 -23.26 -25.93
CA LEU A 588 -4.43 -22.10 -25.37
C LEU A 588 -3.50 -20.90 -25.20
N ALA A 589 -2.33 -21.10 -24.58
CA ALA A 589 -1.37 -20.02 -24.36
C ALA A 589 -0.79 -19.47 -25.68
N GLU A 590 -0.56 -20.32 -26.68
CA GLU A 590 -0.14 -19.90 -28.03
C GLU A 590 -1.22 -19.11 -28.75
N ALA A 591 -2.48 -19.55 -28.71
CA ALA A 591 -3.59 -18.81 -29.30
C ALA A 591 -3.80 -17.45 -28.63
N ALA A 592 -3.69 -17.36 -27.31
CA ALA A 592 -3.80 -16.10 -26.59
C ALA A 592 -2.64 -15.13 -26.91
N THR A 593 -1.42 -15.64 -27.10
CA THR A 593 -0.24 -14.83 -27.44
C THR A 593 -0.10 -14.53 -28.92
N ASN A 594 -0.75 -15.29 -29.80
CA ASN A 594 -0.87 -15.06 -31.22
C ASN A 594 -2.34 -15.10 -31.69
N PRO A 595 -3.16 -14.13 -31.25
CA PRO A 595 -4.62 -14.18 -31.43
C PRO A 595 -5.06 -14.19 -32.90
N SER A 596 -4.24 -13.70 -33.83
CA SER A 596 -4.52 -13.75 -35.27
C SER A 596 -4.87 -15.14 -35.83
N THR A 597 -4.40 -16.22 -35.19
CA THR A 597 -4.67 -17.60 -35.62
C THR A 597 -5.97 -18.18 -35.08
N ALA A 598 -6.61 -17.50 -34.12
CA ALA A 598 -7.74 -18.01 -33.36
C ALA A 598 -9.00 -17.14 -33.44
N PHE A 599 -9.06 -16.15 -34.33
CA PHE A 599 -10.30 -15.39 -34.59
C PHE A 599 -11.22 -16.09 -35.59
N PRO A 600 -12.55 -16.11 -35.35
CA PRO A 600 -13.52 -16.42 -36.39
C PRO A 600 -13.30 -15.51 -37.60
N LYS A 601 -13.24 -16.07 -38.82
CA LYS A 601 -13.08 -15.27 -40.04
C LYS A 601 -14.42 -15.22 -40.79
N SER A 602 -15.04 -14.05 -40.85
CA SER A 602 -16.03 -13.76 -41.89
C SER A 602 -15.31 -13.46 -43.22
N GLU A 603 -15.99 -13.59 -44.35
CA GLU A 603 -15.50 -13.14 -45.66
C GLU A 603 -14.85 -11.76 -45.55
N GLU A 604 -13.68 -11.60 -46.16
CA GLU A 604 -12.88 -10.38 -46.05
C GLU A 604 -13.71 -9.19 -46.57
N PRO A 605 -13.95 -8.13 -45.76
CA PRO A 605 -14.30 -6.86 -46.38
C PRO A 605 -13.15 -6.47 -47.32
N PRO A 606 -13.44 -5.97 -48.53
CA PRO A 606 -12.42 -5.70 -49.53
C PRO A 606 -11.29 -4.85 -48.94
N PRO A 607 -10.03 -5.07 -49.34
CA PRO A 607 -8.88 -4.40 -48.76
C PRO A 607 -9.09 -2.88 -48.79
N ASP A 608 -8.95 -2.23 -47.63
CA ASP A 608 -9.04 -0.78 -47.51
C ASP A 608 -7.87 -0.13 -48.26
N ARG A 609 -8.13 0.24 -49.52
CA ARG A 609 -7.18 0.87 -50.43
C ARG A 609 -7.08 2.38 -50.23
N THR A 610 -7.71 2.96 -49.20
CA THR A 610 -7.71 4.41 -48.96
C THR A 610 -6.29 4.98 -48.84
N SER A 611 -5.38 4.27 -48.17
CA SER A 611 -3.97 4.65 -48.07
C SER A 611 -3.22 4.59 -49.41
N LEU A 612 -3.55 3.61 -50.25
CA LEU A 612 -3.01 3.49 -51.62
C LEU A 612 -3.53 4.62 -52.51
N TYR A 613 -4.81 4.96 -52.43
CA TYR A 613 -5.41 6.07 -53.16
C TYR A 613 -4.85 7.43 -52.71
N LEU A 614 -4.63 7.63 -51.40
CA LEU A 614 -3.96 8.81 -50.87
C LEU A 614 -2.50 8.91 -51.33
N ALA A 615 -1.76 7.80 -51.30
CA ALA A 615 -0.38 7.75 -51.77
C ALA A 615 -0.26 8.02 -53.28
N LEU A 616 -1.14 7.40 -54.09
CA LEU A 616 -1.24 7.64 -55.53
C LEU A 616 -1.65 9.08 -55.84
N GLY A 617 -2.60 9.64 -55.10
CA GLY A 617 -3.02 11.04 -55.20
C GLY A 617 -1.89 12.01 -54.88
N ALA A 618 -1.14 11.76 -53.80
CA ALA A 618 0.01 12.57 -53.41
C ALA A 618 1.14 12.51 -54.46
N THR A 619 1.44 11.32 -55.00
CA THR A 619 2.46 11.16 -56.05
C THR A 619 2.05 11.79 -57.37
N THR A 620 0.78 11.70 -57.76
CA THR A 620 0.28 12.41 -58.95
C THR A 620 0.33 13.92 -58.76
N CYS A 621 -0.11 14.46 -57.61
CA CYS A 621 -0.01 15.89 -57.31
C CYS A 621 1.46 16.37 -57.32
N ALA A 622 2.39 15.61 -56.72
CA ALA A 622 3.81 15.94 -56.72
C ALA A 622 4.42 15.90 -58.13
N GLY A 623 4.06 14.90 -58.94
CA GLY A 623 4.51 14.78 -60.33
C GLY A 623 3.99 15.92 -61.21
N VAL A 624 2.71 16.30 -61.06
CA VAL A 624 2.12 17.46 -61.76
C VAL A 624 2.79 18.75 -61.32
N ALA A 625 3.03 18.94 -60.03
CA ALA A 625 3.72 20.13 -59.52
C ALA A 625 5.16 20.22 -60.06
N ALA A 626 5.91 19.11 -60.04
CA ALA A 626 7.26 19.04 -60.60
C ALA A 626 7.28 19.34 -62.11
N PHE A 627 6.31 18.79 -62.86
CA PHE A 627 6.17 19.07 -64.29
C PHE A 627 5.82 20.55 -64.57
N MET A 628 4.93 21.15 -63.77
CA MET A 628 4.59 22.57 -63.88
C MET A 628 5.78 23.48 -63.54
N ILE A 629 6.58 23.13 -62.53
CA ILE A 629 7.82 23.84 -62.16
C ILE A 629 8.85 23.73 -63.28
N TRP A 630 9.07 22.53 -63.82
CA TRP A 630 9.99 22.32 -64.94
C TRP A 630 9.56 23.09 -66.19
N ARG A 631 8.27 23.06 -66.54
CA ARG A 631 7.73 23.81 -67.68
C ARG A 631 7.81 25.33 -67.49
N ARG A 632 7.68 25.84 -66.26
CA ARG A 632 7.92 27.27 -65.96
C ARG A 632 9.41 27.64 -66.06
N SER A 633 10.30 26.74 -65.64
CA SER A 633 11.74 26.91 -65.76
C SER A 633 12.25 26.90 -67.20
N THR A 634 11.60 26.17 -68.11
CA THR A 634 12.02 26.07 -69.52
C THR A 634 11.38 27.11 -70.44
N ASN A 635 10.25 27.71 -70.03
CA ASN A 635 9.54 28.76 -70.79
C ASN A 635 9.71 30.17 -70.20
N SER A 636 10.69 30.39 -69.33
CA SER A 636 11.10 31.75 -68.94
C SER A 636 12.09 32.27 -70.01
N PRO A 637 11.74 33.31 -70.78
CA PRO A 637 12.58 33.84 -71.87
C PRO A 637 13.85 34.55 -71.38
#